data_AF-A0A5B7V755-F1
#
_entry.id   AF-A0A5B7V755-F1
#
_cell.length_a   1.000
_cell.length_b   1.000
_cell.length_c   1.000
_cell.angle_alpha   90.00
_cell.angle_beta   90.00
_cell.angle_gamma   90.00
#
_symmetry.space_group_name_H-M   'P 1'
#
loop_
_entity.id
_entity.type
_entity.pdbx_description
1 polymer ?
#
loop_
_entity_poly.entity_id
_entity_poly.type
_entity_poly.pdbx_seq_one_letter_code
_entity_poly.pdbx_strand_id
1 'polypeptide(L)'
;MTPLEPTPEDRPEGTSENGPEGNRSLVIGFDLGHGETAVATLWSTADGEPHVEDISRTPSRVHPTVVALCRAADDGWAEDHDTGGTTLVGEPCFTVLPARLARVPEAPPDGLVPGAPEFYMAFKHAGLDARARRATDLFIRQVARELALERTEGVETCGILKITPGTRLHWVFGVPSGWDEEEFEEYERLLRSAVTGLFPGQSVELVPESRAAMLYAKESEEFKTGDQHLMGAVAGRGTVLVLDMGSLTTDYTFVSGMSELPVADWNSRFGASLIEEELLRRVVADHRDSALLKEALADDPLQRARLEFACRHAKERYFGLSPDQLRLNPGPRRLGGDDVIARSGELIEVSIRLSPPLMDDILDARLDVLGRSWRAAFREAVEGVREKLVKETGKPPDVVLMTGGASRMRFAQEICLDVFEAAEGGTRVLLGVRPEHAIAKGLAIAGRTRRRVEGFLEEVEVFARDRVPAVIGDNLESLGLALGKVTVDGIVDDQVCPAVVRWRDGELRLLTDIAMEVAGKREAYLKSPAGQAKLKEVTRAWYAEVTAVIDREAAAIAHRYGIPTEPLRVSPFGPAATTPRPDVNLQPLLDTLDSILSLVAGWMTSMTAGAALGVISAASQGAAGAGAAAAASNPIGWIVGSIVAAVAVVIGIWMGKDALMKWISNADIAGPLRKLNREKTLLKKIRTQADEDRLEARAAEDFARHFAESHRETIVARLAAAVGAQLTKAAREAALLIDRRPEPA
;
A
#
# COMPACT_ATOMS: atom_id res chain seq x y z
N MET A 1 32.65 -1.89 34.71
CA MET A 1 31.29 -1.38 35.00
C MET A 1 30.48 -1.61 33.75
N THR A 2 29.79 -2.75 33.73
CA THR A 2 28.96 -3.23 32.61
C THR A 2 27.58 -2.55 32.71
N PRO A 3 26.96 -2.07 31.62
CA PRO A 3 25.60 -1.56 31.68
C PRO A 3 24.65 -2.75 31.87
N LEU A 4 23.77 -2.66 32.86
CA LEU A 4 22.70 -3.61 33.13
C LEU A 4 21.66 -3.57 31.99
N GLU A 5 21.27 -4.75 31.50
CA GLU A 5 20.12 -4.92 30.60
C GLU A 5 18.82 -4.53 31.32
N PRO A 6 17.85 -3.89 30.63
CA PRO A 6 16.57 -3.54 31.22
C PRO A 6 15.71 -4.80 31.41
N THR A 7 15.07 -4.89 32.58
CA THR A 7 14.14 -5.96 32.94
C THR A 7 12.80 -5.84 32.19
N PRO A 8 12.03 -6.94 32.03
CA PRO A 8 10.83 -6.98 31.18
C PRO A 8 9.66 -6.07 31.59
N GLU A 9 9.76 -5.37 32.72
CA GLU A 9 8.70 -4.52 33.28
C GLU A 9 8.78 -3.04 32.86
N ASP A 10 9.81 -2.62 32.11
CA ASP A 10 10.02 -1.21 31.70
C ASP A 10 9.44 -0.85 30.31
N ARG A 11 8.53 -1.65 29.74
CA ARG A 11 7.84 -1.27 28.49
C ARG A 11 6.65 -0.35 28.82
N PRO A 12 6.49 0.80 28.14
CA PRO A 12 5.39 1.72 28.43
C PRO A 12 4.05 1.05 28.09
N GLU A 13 3.27 0.74 29.13
CA GLU A 13 1.85 0.44 29.00
C GLU A 13 1.12 1.71 28.53
N GLY A 14 0.40 1.60 27.41
CA GLY A 14 -0.58 2.62 27.01
C GLY A 14 -0.30 3.32 25.67
N THR A 15 -0.31 2.57 24.57
CA THR A 15 -0.83 3.08 23.30
C THR A 15 -1.96 2.17 22.87
N SER A 16 -3.15 2.72 22.69
CA SER A 16 -4.38 1.98 22.37
C SER A 16 -4.26 1.22 21.04
N GLU A 17 -3.85 -0.04 21.11
CA GLU A 17 -4.01 -1.03 20.04
C GLU A 17 -5.48 -1.46 20.01
N ASN A 18 -6.33 -0.72 19.32
CA ASN A 18 -7.66 -1.20 18.92
C ASN A 18 -7.97 -0.67 17.52
N GLY A 19 -7.16 -1.10 16.55
CA GLY A 19 -7.58 -1.15 15.14
C GLY A 19 -8.40 -2.43 14.90
N PRO A 20 -9.18 -2.53 13.81
CA PRO A 20 -10.01 -3.70 13.57
C PRO A 20 -9.14 -4.96 13.46
N GLU A 21 -9.27 -5.87 14.42
CA GLU A 21 -8.51 -7.13 14.55
C GLU A 21 -8.66 -8.06 13.32
N GLY A 22 -9.60 -7.79 12.41
CA GLY A 22 -9.92 -8.61 11.25
C GLY A 22 -8.92 -8.58 10.08
N ASN A 23 -7.91 -7.70 10.08
CA ASN A 23 -6.99 -7.53 8.93
C ASN A 23 -5.50 -7.75 9.24
N ARG A 24 -5.18 -8.27 10.43
CA ARG A 24 -3.80 -8.60 10.79
C ARG A 24 -3.40 -9.94 10.16
N SER A 25 -2.43 -9.93 9.27
CA SER A 25 -1.86 -11.13 8.65
C SER A 25 -0.36 -11.18 8.89
N LEU A 26 0.17 -12.38 9.09
CA LEU A 26 1.60 -12.61 9.10
C LEU A 26 2.07 -12.77 7.65
N VAL A 27 2.97 -11.89 7.21
CA VAL A 27 3.63 -11.98 5.92
C VAL A 27 4.89 -12.82 6.09
N ILE A 28 5.08 -13.79 5.19
CA ILE A 28 6.21 -14.70 5.15
C ILE A 28 6.93 -14.47 3.82
N GLY A 29 8.06 -13.77 3.86
CA GLY A 29 8.96 -13.62 2.72
C GLY A 29 9.87 -14.83 2.61
N PHE A 30 9.76 -15.55 1.50
CA PHE A 30 10.43 -16.82 1.27
C PHE A 30 11.38 -16.73 0.09
N ASP A 31 12.67 -16.65 0.39
CA ASP A 31 13.73 -16.72 -0.60
C ASP A 31 14.20 -18.17 -0.73
N LEU A 32 13.64 -18.89 -1.70
CA LEU A 32 14.14 -20.20 -2.09
C LEU A 32 15.29 -19.97 -3.07
N GLY A 33 16.53 -19.89 -2.62
CA GLY A 33 17.67 -19.80 -3.54
C GLY A 33 18.11 -21.18 -4.02
N HIS A 34 18.96 -21.22 -5.04
CA HIS A 34 19.47 -22.48 -5.57
C HIS A 34 20.32 -23.25 -4.54
N GLY A 35 21.28 -22.58 -3.89
CA GLY A 35 22.16 -23.22 -2.90
C GLY A 35 21.69 -23.03 -1.45
N GLU A 36 20.96 -21.95 -1.19
CA GLU A 36 20.56 -21.52 0.15
C GLU A 36 19.14 -20.97 0.14
N THR A 37 18.47 -21.07 1.28
CA THR A 37 17.12 -20.60 1.52
C THR A 37 17.12 -19.73 2.77
N ALA A 38 16.39 -18.61 2.71
CA ALA A 38 16.12 -17.76 3.85
C ALA A 38 14.61 -17.47 3.95
N VAL A 39 14.12 -17.35 5.19
CA VAL A 39 12.73 -16.95 5.45
C VAL A 39 12.71 -15.79 6.42
N ALA A 40 11.90 -14.79 6.11
CA ALA A 40 11.64 -13.66 6.97
C ALA A 40 10.14 -13.48 7.22
N THR A 41 9.79 -13.06 8.43
CA THR A 41 8.40 -12.79 8.80
C THR A 41 8.20 -11.34 9.23
N LEU A 42 6.99 -10.84 8.97
CA LEU A 42 6.59 -9.50 9.38
C LEU A 42 5.07 -9.41 9.48
N TRP A 43 4.57 -8.78 10.54
CA TRP A 43 3.13 -8.49 10.63
C TRP A 43 2.75 -7.36 9.66
N SER A 44 1.63 -7.52 8.95
CA SER A 44 1.14 -6.51 7.99
C SER A 44 0.97 -5.10 8.59
N THR A 45 0.73 -5.03 9.91
CA THR A 45 0.52 -3.78 10.66
C THR A 45 1.78 -3.25 11.35
N ALA A 46 2.88 -4.01 11.43
CA ALA A 46 4.07 -3.59 12.18
C ALA A 46 4.98 -2.66 11.37
N ASP A 47 5.54 -1.62 12.01
CA ASP A 47 6.48 -0.65 11.43
C ASP A 47 7.97 -1.01 11.63
N GLY A 48 8.28 -2.27 11.96
CA GLY A 48 9.65 -2.75 12.18
C GLY A 48 10.31 -3.41 10.97
N GLU A 49 11.58 -3.80 11.13
CA GLU A 49 12.26 -4.70 10.19
C GLU A 49 11.65 -6.11 10.21
N PRO A 50 11.63 -6.81 9.06
CA PRO A 50 11.32 -8.23 9.04
C PRO A 50 12.29 -9.04 9.90
N HIS A 51 11.73 -9.99 10.66
CA HIS A 51 12.50 -10.93 11.47
C HIS A 51 12.93 -12.14 10.62
N VAL A 52 14.21 -12.49 10.64
CA VAL A 52 14.70 -13.69 9.93
C VAL A 52 14.45 -14.92 10.81
N GLU A 53 13.68 -15.87 10.29
CA GLU A 53 13.33 -17.11 10.98
C GLU A 53 14.45 -18.15 10.85
N ASP A 54 14.59 -18.99 11.88
CA ASP A 54 15.52 -20.11 11.88
C ASP A 54 14.75 -21.42 11.64
N ILE A 55 14.75 -21.92 10.41
CA ILE A 55 13.97 -23.10 10.02
C ILE A 55 14.65 -24.38 10.54
N SER A 56 15.99 -24.46 10.45
CA SER A 56 16.75 -25.68 10.77
C SER A 56 17.57 -25.63 12.07
N ARG A 57 17.34 -24.66 12.96
CA ARG A 57 18.05 -24.46 14.24
C ARG A 57 19.56 -24.19 14.07
N THR A 58 19.93 -23.47 13.01
CA THR A 58 21.32 -23.14 12.71
C THR A 58 21.63 -21.67 13.05
N PRO A 59 22.80 -21.36 13.65
CA PRO A 59 23.14 -19.99 14.04
C PRO A 59 23.14 -18.98 12.88
N SER A 60 23.32 -19.45 11.64
CA SER A 60 23.35 -18.63 10.42
C SER A 60 21.98 -18.13 9.98
N ARG A 61 20.87 -18.82 10.33
CA ARG A 61 19.50 -18.56 9.84
C ARG A 61 19.35 -18.51 8.31
N VAL A 62 20.32 -19.10 7.62
CA VAL A 62 20.29 -19.44 6.20
C VAL A 62 20.53 -20.93 6.11
N HIS A 63 19.73 -21.61 5.29
CA HIS A 63 19.66 -23.06 5.25
C HIS A 63 20.03 -23.56 3.86
N PRO A 64 20.83 -24.64 3.72
CA PRO A 64 21.09 -25.19 2.40
C PRO A 64 19.79 -25.66 1.76
N THR A 65 19.63 -25.40 0.45
CA THR A 65 18.45 -25.82 -0.31
C THR A 65 18.55 -27.33 -0.61
N VAL A 66 18.25 -28.11 0.43
CA VAL A 66 18.36 -29.57 0.46
C VAL A 66 17.11 -30.13 1.13
N VAL A 67 16.58 -31.22 0.57
CA VAL A 67 15.48 -31.98 1.14
C VAL A 67 15.73 -33.48 1.00
N ALA A 68 15.38 -34.22 2.04
CA ALA A 68 15.46 -35.67 2.06
C ALA A 68 14.18 -36.25 2.66
N LEU A 69 13.66 -37.33 2.07
CA LEU A 69 12.62 -38.13 2.70
C LEU A 69 13.27 -39.32 3.40
N CYS A 70 13.06 -39.45 4.70
CA CYS A 70 13.62 -40.52 5.53
C CYS A 70 12.53 -41.47 5.96
N ARG A 71 12.81 -42.78 6.04
CA ARG A 71 11.93 -43.74 6.70
C ARG A 71 12.40 -43.94 8.15
N ALA A 72 11.46 -44.11 9.07
CA ALA A 72 11.80 -44.59 10.41
C ALA A 72 12.53 -45.94 10.28
N ALA A 73 13.54 -46.17 11.12
CA ALA A 73 14.20 -47.46 11.16
C ALA A 73 13.16 -48.52 11.56
N ASP A 74 13.14 -49.65 10.85
CA ASP A 74 12.33 -50.80 11.22
C ASP A 74 12.70 -51.24 12.64
N ASP A 75 11.84 -50.91 13.61
CA ASP A 75 11.74 -51.65 14.87
C ASP A 75 11.04 -53.00 14.60
N GLY A 76 11.58 -53.78 13.66
CA GLY A 76 11.34 -55.22 13.47
C GLY A 76 9.92 -55.74 13.22
N TRP A 77 8.84 -54.97 13.34
CA TRP A 77 7.47 -55.51 13.25
C TRP A 77 6.45 -54.46 12.78
N ALA A 78 6.16 -54.41 11.47
CA ALA A 78 4.81 -54.35 10.89
C ALA A 78 4.90 -54.06 9.39
N GLU A 79 4.56 -55.06 8.57
CA GLU A 79 4.01 -54.82 7.24
C GLU A 79 2.61 -54.22 7.45
N ASP A 80 2.46 -52.90 7.34
CA ASP A 80 1.17 -52.34 6.99
C ASP A 80 1.33 -51.08 6.14
N HIS A 81 0.42 -50.96 5.19
CA HIS A 81 0.49 -49.98 4.12
C HIS A 81 0.18 -48.56 4.64
N ASP A 82 1.02 -47.62 4.18
CA ASP A 82 0.84 -46.17 4.19
C ASP A 82 1.20 -45.42 5.49
N THR A 83 1.94 -44.31 5.31
CA THR A 83 2.34 -43.27 6.29
C THR A 83 3.47 -43.57 7.29
N GLY A 84 4.65 -42.96 7.09
CA GLY A 84 5.71 -42.92 8.11
C GLY A 84 7.05 -42.31 7.69
N GLY A 85 7.10 -41.57 6.57
CA GLY A 85 8.33 -40.88 6.15
C GLY A 85 8.47 -39.52 6.83
N THR A 86 9.62 -39.22 7.43
CA THR A 86 9.97 -37.89 7.93
C THR A 86 10.70 -37.11 6.86
N THR A 87 10.15 -35.98 6.44
CA THR A 87 10.86 -35.05 5.54
C THR A 87 11.84 -34.22 6.37
N LEU A 88 13.09 -34.18 5.93
CA LEU A 88 14.12 -33.30 6.48
C LEU A 88 14.45 -32.23 5.46
N VAL A 89 14.77 -31.04 5.94
CA VAL A 89 15.23 -29.91 5.12
C VAL A 89 16.50 -29.32 5.72
N GLY A 90 17.36 -28.76 4.88
CA GLY A 90 18.59 -28.10 5.32
C GLY A 90 19.70 -29.05 5.79
N GLU A 91 20.58 -28.55 6.66
CA GLU A 91 21.74 -29.29 7.19
C GLU A 91 21.45 -30.68 7.77
N PRO A 92 20.32 -30.91 8.49
CA PRO A 92 19.98 -32.23 9.00
C PRO A 92 20.01 -33.36 7.94
N CYS A 93 19.75 -33.04 6.66
CA CYS A 93 19.79 -34.01 5.57
C CYS A 93 21.16 -34.68 5.40
N PHE A 94 22.26 -33.98 5.73
CA PHE A 94 23.62 -34.50 5.59
C PHE A 94 24.05 -35.44 6.73
N THR A 95 23.28 -35.47 7.83
CA THR A 95 23.53 -36.38 8.96
C THR A 95 22.83 -37.73 8.81
N VAL A 96 22.03 -37.89 7.75
CA VAL A 96 21.27 -39.11 7.50
C VAL A 96 22.11 -40.14 6.74
N LEU A 97 22.08 -41.38 7.22
CA LEU A 97 22.70 -42.50 6.53
C LEU A 97 21.94 -42.85 5.24
N PRO A 98 22.60 -43.14 4.12
CA PRO A 98 21.95 -43.53 2.86
C PRO A 98 20.89 -44.63 3.01
N ALA A 99 21.10 -45.59 3.92
CA ALA A 99 20.16 -46.67 4.18
C ALA A 99 18.82 -46.22 4.81
N ARG A 100 18.78 -45.03 5.42
CA ARG A 100 17.56 -44.45 6.02
C ARG A 100 16.78 -43.57 5.04
N LEU A 101 17.37 -43.24 3.89
CA LEU A 101 16.68 -42.47 2.85
C LEU A 101 15.59 -43.34 2.22
N ALA A 102 14.39 -42.79 2.12
CA ALA A 102 13.31 -43.39 1.37
C ALA A 102 13.74 -43.60 -0.09
N ARG A 103 13.18 -44.62 -0.74
CA ARG A 103 13.41 -44.88 -2.15
C ARG A 103 12.27 -44.31 -2.99
N VAL A 104 12.62 -43.73 -4.14
CA VAL A 104 11.67 -43.31 -5.17
C VAL A 104 10.76 -44.51 -5.51
N PRO A 105 9.43 -44.33 -5.55
CA PRO A 105 8.50 -45.42 -5.86
C PRO A 105 8.79 -46.11 -7.19
N GLU A 106 8.34 -47.37 -7.32
CA GLU A 106 8.48 -48.18 -8.56
C GLU A 106 7.74 -47.59 -9.76
N ALA A 107 6.65 -46.85 -9.52
CA ALA A 107 5.90 -46.10 -10.54
C ALA A 107 5.96 -44.60 -10.22
N PRO A 108 7.10 -43.93 -10.45
CA PRO A 108 7.24 -42.52 -10.09
C PRO A 108 6.61 -41.61 -11.16
N PRO A 109 6.38 -40.32 -10.84
CA PRO A 109 6.18 -39.29 -11.86
C PRO A 109 7.26 -39.35 -12.94
N ASP A 110 6.90 -39.09 -14.19
CA ASP A 110 7.80 -39.14 -15.35
C ASP A 110 9.09 -38.35 -15.10
N GLY A 111 10.25 -38.96 -15.33
CA GLY A 111 11.57 -38.32 -15.20
C GLY A 111 12.31 -38.58 -13.88
N LEU A 112 11.71 -39.29 -12.91
CA LEU A 112 12.42 -39.77 -11.72
C LEU A 112 12.91 -41.21 -11.90
N VAL A 113 14.05 -41.54 -11.29
CA VAL A 113 14.65 -42.89 -11.34
C VAL A 113 14.04 -43.77 -10.23
N PRO A 114 13.30 -44.84 -10.55
CA PRO A 114 12.76 -45.77 -9.56
C PRO A 114 13.86 -46.35 -8.66
N GLY A 115 13.60 -46.50 -7.36
CA GLY A 115 14.53 -47.11 -6.41
C GLY A 115 15.73 -46.23 -5.99
N ALA A 116 15.94 -45.07 -6.62
CA ALA A 116 16.95 -44.10 -6.19
C ALA A 116 16.58 -43.51 -4.80
N PRO A 117 17.55 -43.06 -3.98
CA PRO A 117 17.24 -42.39 -2.73
C PRO A 117 16.53 -41.04 -2.98
N GLU A 118 15.48 -40.74 -2.20
CA GLU A 118 14.79 -39.44 -2.19
C GLU A 118 15.63 -38.40 -1.44
N PHE A 119 16.73 -37.98 -2.07
CA PHE A 119 17.62 -36.91 -1.63
C PHE A 119 17.82 -35.91 -2.78
N TYR A 120 17.59 -34.65 -2.48
CA TYR A 120 17.62 -33.56 -3.44
C TYR A 120 18.40 -32.39 -2.85
N MET A 121 19.34 -31.86 -3.61
CA MET A 121 20.09 -30.64 -3.33
C MET A 121 20.02 -29.76 -4.56
N ALA A 122 20.08 -28.43 -4.37
CA ALA A 122 20.28 -27.52 -5.49
C ALA A 122 19.21 -27.65 -6.58
N PHE A 123 17.95 -27.81 -6.17
CA PHE A 123 16.88 -28.23 -7.08
C PHE A 123 16.11 -27.07 -7.73
N LYS A 124 16.23 -25.82 -7.26
CA LYS A 124 15.61 -24.66 -7.93
C LYS A 124 16.36 -24.33 -9.22
N HIS A 125 15.69 -24.48 -10.36
CA HIS A 125 16.20 -24.11 -11.68
C HIS A 125 15.04 -23.84 -12.64
N ALA A 126 15.37 -23.18 -13.76
CA ALA A 126 14.44 -22.86 -14.85
C ALA A 126 13.90 -24.15 -15.50
N GLY A 127 12.61 -24.18 -15.85
CA GLY A 127 11.92 -25.32 -16.47
C GLY A 127 11.36 -26.42 -15.54
N LEU A 128 11.58 -26.34 -14.21
CA LEU A 128 10.97 -27.18 -13.17
C LEU A 128 10.69 -28.65 -13.59
N ASP A 129 11.75 -29.42 -13.85
CA ASP A 129 11.60 -30.83 -14.16
C ASP A 129 10.92 -31.62 -13.01
N ALA A 130 10.57 -32.88 -13.26
CA ALA A 130 9.88 -33.70 -12.25
C ALA A 130 10.69 -33.84 -10.95
N ARG A 131 12.03 -33.82 -11.03
CA ARG A 131 12.93 -33.84 -9.87
C ARG A 131 12.80 -32.54 -9.06
N ALA A 132 12.88 -31.39 -9.70
CA ALA A 132 12.74 -30.07 -9.07
C ALA A 132 11.34 -29.85 -8.48
N ARG A 133 10.29 -30.31 -9.17
CA ARG A 133 8.91 -30.23 -8.68
C ARG A 133 8.72 -31.03 -7.40
N ARG A 134 9.17 -32.29 -7.40
CA ARG A 134 9.11 -33.17 -6.23
C ARG A 134 9.89 -32.60 -5.06
N ALA A 135 11.12 -32.12 -5.30
CA ALA A 135 11.96 -31.55 -4.26
C ALA A 135 11.36 -30.25 -3.69
N THR A 136 10.90 -29.34 -4.55
CA THR A 136 10.25 -28.08 -4.13
C THR A 136 8.99 -28.33 -3.32
N ASP A 137 8.12 -29.26 -3.75
CA ASP A 137 6.90 -29.61 -3.00
C ASP A 137 7.24 -30.15 -1.60
N LEU A 138 8.17 -31.12 -1.50
CA LEU A 138 8.60 -31.68 -0.21
C LEU A 138 9.20 -30.60 0.70
N PHE A 139 10.08 -29.76 0.15
CA PHE A 139 10.77 -28.71 0.90
C PHE A 139 9.78 -27.67 1.43
N ILE A 140 8.96 -27.07 0.56
CA ILE A 140 7.98 -26.04 0.95
C ILE A 140 6.97 -26.59 1.95
N ARG A 141 6.47 -27.81 1.76
CA ARG A 141 5.55 -28.44 2.71
C ARG A 141 6.18 -28.62 4.09
N GLN A 142 7.43 -29.06 4.15
CA GLN A 142 8.12 -29.25 5.42
C GLN A 142 8.38 -27.92 6.12
N VAL A 143 8.91 -26.91 5.41
CA VAL A 143 9.12 -25.57 5.99
C VAL A 143 7.79 -24.96 6.46
N ALA A 144 6.72 -25.09 5.67
CA ALA A 144 5.41 -24.59 6.05
C ALA A 144 4.84 -25.30 7.30
N ARG A 145 5.06 -26.61 7.44
CA ARG A 145 4.71 -27.34 8.68
C ARG A 145 5.52 -26.84 9.87
N GLU A 146 6.82 -26.65 9.71
CA GLU A 146 7.70 -26.19 10.80
C GLU A 146 7.37 -24.77 11.27
N LEU A 147 6.92 -23.91 10.35
CA LEU A 147 6.49 -22.55 10.68
C LEU A 147 5.08 -22.50 11.30
N ALA A 148 4.15 -23.36 10.88
CA ALA A 148 2.72 -23.19 11.18
C ALA A 148 2.10 -24.21 12.18
N LEU A 149 2.77 -25.30 12.56
CA LEU A 149 2.24 -26.29 13.52
C LEU A 149 2.89 -26.15 14.90
N GLU A 150 2.08 -26.24 15.97
CA GLU A 150 2.58 -26.32 17.36
C GLU A 150 3.50 -27.52 17.53
N ARG A 151 4.74 -27.28 17.97
CA ARG A 151 5.64 -28.33 18.42
C ARG A 151 5.15 -28.84 19.78
N THR A 152 4.88 -30.15 19.86
CA THR A 152 4.61 -30.88 21.10
C THR A 152 5.67 -30.61 22.16
N GLU A 153 5.19 -30.50 23.41
CA GLU A 153 5.88 -30.07 24.63
C GLU A 153 7.33 -30.58 24.82
N GLY A 154 8.20 -29.73 25.39
CA GLY A 154 9.40 -30.18 26.10
C GLY A 154 10.75 -29.57 25.66
N VAL A 155 10.80 -28.68 24.68
CA VAL A 155 12.06 -28.02 24.27
C VAL A 155 11.85 -26.51 24.23
N GLU A 156 12.43 -25.79 25.20
CA GLU A 156 12.57 -24.34 25.12
C GLU A 156 13.47 -24.00 23.91
N THR A 157 12.95 -23.21 22.96
CA THR A 157 13.77 -22.65 21.86
C THR A 157 13.51 -21.16 21.69
N CYS A 158 14.56 -20.36 21.81
CA CYS A 158 14.61 -18.97 21.37
C CYS A 158 14.49 -18.88 19.84
N GLY A 159 13.60 -18.02 19.33
CA GLY A 159 13.79 -17.39 18.02
C GLY A 159 12.97 -17.86 16.81
N ILE A 160 11.97 -18.73 16.97
CA ILE A 160 11.02 -19.06 15.89
C ILE A 160 9.63 -18.56 16.29
N LEU A 161 8.96 -17.81 15.43
CA LEU A 161 7.62 -17.27 15.71
C LEU A 161 6.61 -18.41 15.94
N LYS A 162 5.99 -18.46 17.13
CA LYS A 162 4.84 -19.33 17.37
C LYS A 162 3.62 -18.77 16.63
N ILE A 163 3.24 -19.39 15.52
CA ILE A 163 2.03 -19.02 14.78
C ILE A 163 0.81 -19.61 15.51
N THR A 164 -0.05 -18.75 16.04
CA THR A 164 -1.30 -19.18 16.69
C THR A 164 -2.24 -19.81 15.64
N PRO A 165 -2.90 -20.94 15.94
CA PRO A 165 -3.93 -21.51 15.06
C PRO A 165 -4.99 -20.47 14.66
N GLY A 166 -5.33 -20.40 13.37
CA GLY A 166 -6.25 -19.41 12.82
C GLY A 166 -5.61 -18.10 12.35
N THR A 167 -4.29 -17.93 12.53
CA THR A 167 -3.54 -16.79 11.97
C THR A 167 -3.61 -16.82 10.43
N ARG A 168 -3.98 -15.70 9.81
CA ARG A 168 -3.88 -15.54 8.34
C ARG A 168 -2.43 -15.36 7.93
N LEU A 169 -1.97 -16.22 7.02
CA LEU A 169 -0.63 -16.25 6.46
C LEU A 169 -0.65 -15.77 5.01
N HIS A 170 0.33 -14.94 4.69
CA HIS A 170 0.55 -14.43 3.35
C HIS A 170 1.96 -14.78 2.92
N TRP A 171 2.09 -15.76 2.04
CA TRP A 171 3.35 -16.27 1.54
C TRP A 171 3.77 -15.48 0.31
N VAL A 172 4.97 -14.92 0.36
CA VAL A 172 5.55 -14.13 -0.73
C VAL A 172 6.85 -14.80 -1.15
N PHE A 173 6.87 -15.39 -2.34
CA PHE A 173 8.01 -16.14 -2.86
C PHE A 173 8.82 -15.31 -3.85
N GLY A 174 10.15 -15.45 -3.79
CA GLY A 174 11.08 -14.87 -4.76
C GLY A 174 11.09 -15.62 -6.09
N VAL A 175 11.02 -14.86 -7.18
CA VAL A 175 11.23 -15.36 -8.55
C VAL A 175 12.49 -14.74 -9.18
N PRO A 176 13.36 -15.53 -9.82
CA PRO A 176 14.50 -15.01 -10.55
C PRO A 176 14.06 -14.16 -11.76
N SER A 177 14.75 -13.05 -12.01
CA SER A 177 14.41 -12.08 -13.07
C SER A 177 14.58 -12.58 -14.52
N GLY A 178 15.11 -13.79 -14.71
CA GLY A 178 15.39 -14.37 -16.02
C GLY A 178 14.37 -15.42 -16.50
N TRP A 179 13.34 -15.72 -15.71
CA TRP A 179 12.33 -16.72 -16.07
C TRP A 179 11.27 -16.13 -16.99
N ASP A 180 10.79 -16.93 -17.94
CA ASP A 180 9.71 -16.53 -18.82
C ASP A 180 8.31 -16.67 -18.16
N GLU A 181 7.26 -16.27 -18.88
CA GLU A 181 5.89 -16.28 -18.38
C GLU A 181 5.38 -17.71 -18.10
N GLU A 182 5.78 -18.70 -18.91
CA GLU A 182 5.36 -20.10 -18.72
C GLU A 182 6.03 -20.70 -17.47
N GLU A 183 7.32 -20.44 -17.29
CA GLU A 183 8.09 -20.83 -16.11
C GLU A 183 7.51 -20.18 -14.83
N PHE A 184 7.12 -18.91 -14.92
CA PHE A 184 6.48 -18.18 -13.83
C PHE A 184 5.15 -18.86 -13.42
N GLU A 185 4.25 -19.10 -14.38
CA GLU A 185 2.94 -19.71 -14.12
C GLU A 185 3.04 -21.14 -13.58
N GLU A 186 4.01 -21.91 -14.07
CA GLU A 186 4.28 -23.27 -13.62
C GLU A 186 4.76 -23.30 -12.15
N TYR A 187 5.67 -22.39 -11.81
CA TYR A 187 6.18 -22.22 -10.45
C TYR A 187 5.12 -21.72 -9.49
N GLU A 188 4.32 -20.73 -9.90
CA GLU A 188 3.20 -20.22 -9.11
C GLU A 188 2.22 -21.35 -8.76
N ARG A 189 1.83 -22.16 -9.75
CA ARG A 189 0.93 -23.30 -9.54
C ARG A 189 1.50 -24.30 -8.55
N LEU A 190 2.80 -24.62 -8.67
CA LEU A 190 3.49 -25.53 -7.76
C LEU A 190 3.48 -25.01 -6.31
N LEU A 191 3.93 -23.77 -6.10
CA LEU A 191 4.00 -23.15 -4.77
C LEU A 191 2.60 -23.00 -4.16
N ARG A 192 1.64 -22.54 -4.96
CA ARG A 192 0.24 -22.41 -4.53
C ARG A 192 -0.34 -23.75 -4.11
N SER A 193 -0.10 -24.82 -4.88
CA SER A 193 -0.54 -26.18 -4.54
C SER A 193 0.13 -26.71 -3.26
N ALA A 194 1.44 -26.51 -3.11
CA ALA A 194 2.19 -26.97 -1.95
C ALA A 194 1.69 -26.31 -0.65
N VAL A 195 1.47 -24.99 -0.68
CA VAL A 195 0.98 -24.23 0.48
C VAL A 195 -0.49 -24.49 0.76
N THR A 196 -1.37 -24.36 -0.26
CA THR A 196 -2.82 -24.47 -0.05
C THR A 196 -3.27 -25.90 0.23
N GLY A 197 -2.50 -26.91 -0.22
CA GLY A 197 -2.70 -28.31 0.13
C GLY A 197 -2.45 -28.63 1.60
N LEU A 198 -1.71 -27.79 2.33
CA LEU A 198 -1.54 -27.91 3.79
C LEU A 198 -2.44 -26.93 4.56
N PHE A 199 -2.58 -25.71 4.05
CA PHE A 199 -3.31 -24.63 4.70
C PHE A 199 -4.33 -24.02 3.73
N PRO A 200 -5.56 -24.55 3.67
CA PRO A 200 -6.61 -24.02 2.82
C PRO A 200 -6.91 -22.55 3.13
N GLY A 201 -7.11 -21.73 2.09
CA GLY A 201 -7.46 -20.31 2.23
C GLY A 201 -6.30 -19.36 2.50
N GLN A 202 -5.06 -19.87 2.57
CA GLN A 202 -3.88 -19.00 2.65
C GLN A 202 -3.55 -18.38 1.27
N SER A 203 -2.91 -17.22 1.32
CA SER A 203 -2.57 -16.45 0.12
C SER A 203 -1.12 -16.66 -0.28
N VAL A 204 -0.88 -16.81 -1.59
CA VAL A 204 0.44 -16.98 -2.19
C VAL A 204 0.62 -15.92 -3.27
N GLU A 205 1.75 -15.22 -3.20
CA GLU A 205 2.20 -14.18 -4.13
C GLU A 205 3.64 -14.48 -4.55
N LEU A 206 3.96 -14.17 -5.80
CA LEU A 206 5.33 -14.21 -6.34
C LEU A 206 5.80 -12.78 -6.59
N VAL A 207 7.03 -12.47 -6.20
CA VAL A 207 7.66 -11.16 -6.39
C VAL A 207 9.06 -11.38 -6.97
N PRO A 208 9.47 -10.61 -8.00
CA PRO A 208 10.85 -10.68 -8.50
C PRO A 208 11.87 -10.43 -7.39
N GLU A 209 12.92 -11.24 -7.32
CA GLU A 209 13.98 -11.14 -6.32
C GLU A 209 14.66 -9.76 -6.35
N SER A 210 14.91 -9.23 -7.55
CA SER A 210 15.45 -7.88 -7.76
C SER A 210 14.57 -6.76 -7.16
N ARG A 211 13.24 -6.89 -7.29
CA ARG A 211 12.27 -5.95 -6.68
C ARG A 211 12.31 -6.06 -5.16
N ALA A 212 12.39 -7.27 -4.62
CA ALA A 212 12.53 -7.50 -3.18
C ALA A 212 13.82 -6.87 -2.65
N ALA A 213 14.96 -7.07 -3.32
CA ALA A 213 16.23 -6.43 -2.98
C ALA A 213 16.12 -4.90 -2.91
N MET A 214 15.47 -4.27 -3.89
CA MET A 214 15.27 -2.82 -3.92
C MET A 214 14.38 -2.35 -2.75
N LEU A 215 13.28 -3.04 -2.47
CA LEU A 215 12.40 -2.71 -1.34
C LEU A 215 13.13 -2.84 0.00
N TYR A 216 13.96 -3.87 0.15
CA TYR A 216 14.83 -4.02 1.31
C TYR A 216 15.79 -2.84 1.44
N ALA A 217 16.51 -2.46 0.38
CA ALA A 217 17.44 -1.34 0.42
C ALA A 217 16.76 0.00 0.76
N LYS A 218 15.51 0.20 0.32
CA LYS A 218 14.71 1.40 0.60
C LYS A 218 14.30 1.48 2.08
N GLU A 219 13.83 0.39 2.67
CA GLU A 219 13.20 0.41 4.00
C GLU A 219 14.11 -0.06 5.14
N SER A 220 15.19 -0.78 4.86
CA SER A 220 16.08 -1.35 5.86
C SER A 220 16.79 -0.27 6.68
N GLU A 221 16.93 -0.54 7.98
CA GLU A 221 17.67 0.33 8.89
C GLU A 221 19.17 0.31 8.60
N GLU A 222 19.66 -0.76 7.96
CA GLU A 222 21.06 -0.94 7.58
C GLU A 222 21.55 0.17 6.63
N PHE A 223 20.63 0.87 5.93
CA PHE A 223 20.93 1.98 5.00
C PHE A 223 20.45 3.36 5.50
N LYS A 224 20.04 3.50 6.78
CA LYS A 224 19.48 4.75 7.36
C LYS A 224 20.45 5.94 7.45
N THR A 225 21.73 5.77 7.14
CA THR A 225 22.72 6.86 7.17
C THR A 225 22.86 7.46 5.78
N GLY A 226 22.42 8.71 5.52
CA GLY A 226 22.68 9.50 4.29
C GLY A 226 22.17 8.93 2.95
N ASP A 227 22.46 7.66 2.68
CA ASP A 227 22.17 6.86 1.51
C ASP A 227 20.65 6.58 1.34
N GLN A 228 19.84 6.59 2.41
CA GLN A 228 18.38 6.51 2.30
C GLN A 228 17.75 7.73 1.61
N HIS A 229 18.32 8.92 1.80
CA HIS A 229 17.84 10.14 1.12
C HIS A 229 18.17 10.08 -0.38
N LEU A 230 19.31 9.48 -0.74
CA LEU A 230 19.70 9.15 -2.10
C LEU A 230 18.75 8.10 -2.69
N MET A 231 18.49 6.98 -2.02
CA MET A 231 17.52 5.96 -2.45
C MET A 231 16.09 6.50 -2.60
N GLY A 232 15.63 7.36 -1.68
CA GLY A 232 14.31 8.01 -1.74
C GLY A 232 14.18 9.00 -2.90
N ALA A 233 15.24 9.77 -3.18
CA ALA A 233 15.30 10.66 -4.34
C ALA A 233 15.44 9.87 -5.67
N VAL A 234 16.20 8.76 -5.65
CA VAL A 234 16.41 7.84 -6.76
C VAL A 234 15.14 7.06 -7.09
N ALA A 235 14.35 6.63 -6.10
CA ALA A 235 13.04 6.01 -6.32
C ALA A 235 12.02 6.96 -6.99
N GLY A 236 12.27 8.27 -7.00
CA GLY A 236 11.44 9.25 -7.71
C GLY A 236 11.88 9.50 -9.16
N ARG A 237 13.19 9.55 -9.44
CA ARG A 237 13.78 9.94 -10.75
C ARG A 237 15.18 9.39 -11.06
N GLY A 238 15.80 8.65 -10.15
CA GLY A 238 17.14 8.08 -10.33
C GLY A 238 17.14 6.63 -10.79
N THR A 239 18.33 6.10 -11.02
CA THR A 239 18.55 4.78 -11.59
C THR A 239 19.34 3.88 -10.63
N VAL A 240 18.89 2.64 -10.44
CA VAL A 240 19.51 1.63 -9.59
C VAL A 240 19.89 0.41 -10.42
N LEU A 241 21.12 -0.09 -10.25
CA LEU A 241 21.52 -1.40 -10.76
C LEU A 241 21.60 -2.38 -9.58
N VAL A 242 20.77 -3.42 -9.59
CA VAL A 242 20.82 -4.52 -8.63
C VAL A 242 21.68 -5.64 -9.22
N LEU A 243 22.74 -6.03 -8.50
CA LEU A 243 23.55 -7.20 -8.81
C LEU A 243 23.22 -8.27 -7.77
N ASP A 244 22.55 -9.32 -8.18
CA ASP A 244 22.31 -10.48 -7.33
C ASP A 244 23.34 -11.57 -7.64
N MET A 245 24.23 -11.81 -6.69
CA MET A 245 25.31 -12.77 -6.81
C MET A 245 24.93 -14.07 -6.09
N GLY A 246 24.37 -14.98 -6.87
CA GLY A 246 23.93 -16.29 -6.42
C GLY A 246 25.02 -17.38 -6.52
N SER A 247 24.60 -18.60 -6.16
CA SER A 247 25.46 -19.79 -6.25
C SER A 247 25.72 -20.21 -7.69
N LEU A 248 24.70 -20.17 -8.56
CA LEU A 248 24.85 -20.58 -9.98
C LEU A 248 24.93 -19.42 -10.96
N THR A 249 24.25 -18.32 -10.63
CA THR A 249 24.07 -17.18 -11.53
C THR A 249 24.55 -15.91 -10.87
N THR A 250 24.86 -14.94 -11.71
CA THR A 250 24.92 -13.53 -11.30
C THR A 250 23.98 -12.78 -12.21
N ASP A 251 22.94 -12.21 -11.62
CA ASP A 251 21.83 -11.58 -12.31
C ASP A 251 21.90 -10.06 -12.16
N TYR A 252 21.66 -9.35 -13.26
CA TYR A 252 21.79 -7.90 -13.35
C TYR A 252 20.45 -7.27 -13.70
N THR A 253 19.88 -6.51 -12.78
CA THR A 253 18.61 -5.81 -13.00
C THR A 253 18.79 -4.31 -12.92
N PHE A 254 18.47 -3.59 -13.99
CA PHE A 254 18.46 -2.15 -13.99
C PHE A 254 17.05 -1.62 -13.74
N VAL A 255 16.90 -0.74 -12.76
CA VAL A 255 15.64 -0.15 -12.36
C VAL A 255 15.70 1.35 -12.57
N SER A 256 14.77 1.88 -13.34
CA SER A 256 14.62 3.32 -13.60
C SER A 256 13.17 3.74 -13.43
N GLY A 257 12.86 4.47 -12.37
CA GLY A 257 11.50 4.94 -12.07
C GLY A 257 10.48 3.79 -11.85
N MET A 258 9.68 3.50 -12.88
CA MET A 258 8.63 2.45 -12.90
C MET A 258 9.02 1.23 -13.75
N SER A 259 10.14 1.30 -14.47
CA SER A 259 10.54 0.30 -15.45
C SER A 259 11.72 -0.51 -14.91
N GLU A 260 11.50 -1.82 -14.83
CA GLU A 260 12.56 -2.81 -14.68
C GLU A 260 13.01 -3.20 -16.09
N LEU A 261 14.28 -2.94 -16.39
CA LEU A 261 14.95 -3.49 -17.55
C LEU A 261 15.86 -4.60 -17.01
N PRO A 262 15.42 -5.87 -17.01
CA PRO A 262 16.37 -6.95 -16.83
C PRO A 262 17.43 -6.76 -17.93
N VAL A 263 18.70 -6.69 -17.53
CA VAL A 263 19.79 -6.63 -18.49
C VAL A 263 20.06 -8.06 -18.97
N ALA A 264 19.01 -8.70 -19.50
CA ALA A 264 18.92 -10.14 -19.74
C ALA A 264 20.07 -10.68 -20.59
N ASP A 265 20.61 -9.85 -21.49
CA ASP A 265 21.77 -10.16 -22.33
C ASP A 265 23.05 -10.50 -21.53
N TRP A 266 23.12 -10.17 -20.24
CA TRP A 266 24.30 -10.37 -19.38
C TRP A 266 24.03 -11.23 -18.14
N ASN A 267 22.83 -11.79 -17.98
CA ASN A 267 22.59 -12.79 -16.93
C ASN A 267 23.48 -14.00 -17.23
N SER A 268 24.47 -14.20 -16.37
CA SER A 268 25.59 -15.06 -16.68
C SER A 268 25.65 -16.25 -15.75
N ARG A 269 25.84 -17.43 -16.32
CA ARG A 269 25.97 -18.71 -15.59
C ARG A 269 27.36 -18.86 -14.95
N PHE A 270 27.85 -17.86 -14.21
CA PHE A 270 29.13 -17.91 -13.51
C PHE A 270 29.04 -17.66 -12.00
N GLY A 271 28.03 -18.22 -11.33
CA GLY A 271 27.88 -18.07 -9.88
C GLY A 271 29.06 -18.63 -9.05
N ALA A 272 28.98 -18.42 -7.74
CA ALA A 272 30.05 -18.77 -6.83
C ALA A 272 30.33 -20.28 -6.67
N SER A 273 29.45 -21.16 -7.15
CA SER A 273 29.67 -22.62 -7.13
C SER A 273 30.90 -23.03 -7.93
N LEU A 274 31.26 -22.27 -8.98
CA LEU A 274 32.45 -22.55 -9.76
C LEU A 274 33.75 -22.43 -8.96
N ILE A 275 33.76 -21.55 -7.94
CA ILE A 275 34.87 -21.42 -6.99
C ILE A 275 34.92 -22.66 -6.08
N GLU A 276 33.75 -23.17 -5.68
CA GLU A 276 33.60 -24.36 -4.83
C GLU A 276 33.99 -25.63 -5.57
N GLU A 277 33.61 -25.76 -6.84
CA GLU A 277 33.98 -26.86 -7.73
C GLU A 277 35.50 -26.90 -7.96
N GLU A 278 36.12 -25.75 -8.24
CA GLU A 278 37.57 -25.65 -8.38
C GLU A 278 38.29 -25.96 -7.06
N LEU A 279 37.74 -25.51 -5.92
CA LEU A 279 38.24 -25.86 -4.60
C LEU A 279 38.17 -27.37 -4.35
N LEU A 280 37.02 -27.99 -4.62
CA LEU A 280 36.82 -29.43 -4.48
C LEU A 280 37.80 -30.21 -5.37
N ARG A 281 37.94 -29.78 -6.64
CA ARG A 281 38.85 -30.39 -7.61
C ARG A 281 40.28 -30.42 -7.08
N ARG A 282 40.77 -29.30 -6.51
CA ARG A 282 42.11 -29.22 -5.92
C ARG A 282 42.24 -30.06 -4.65
N VAL A 283 41.27 -29.96 -3.74
CA VAL A 283 41.26 -30.77 -2.51
C VAL A 283 41.34 -32.26 -2.82
N VAL A 284 40.58 -32.75 -3.81
CA VAL A 284 40.62 -34.16 -4.23
C VAL A 284 41.90 -34.50 -4.98
N ALA A 285 42.41 -33.61 -5.83
CA ALA A 285 43.62 -33.85 -6.61
C ALA A 285 44.88 -33.93 -5.74
N ASP A 286 44.97 -33.05 -4.72
CA ASP A 286 46.14 -32.93 -3.85
C ASP A 286 46.10 -33.90 -2.66
N HIS A 287 44.99 -34.62 -2.47
CA HIS A 287 44.85 -35.62 -1.42
C HIS A 287 45.70 -36.87 -1.72
N ARG A 288 46.35 -37.43 -0.69
CA ARG A 288 47.19 -38.64 -0.82
C ARG A 288 46.43 -39.84 -1.42
N ASP A 289 45.13 -39.91 -1.14
CA ASP A 289 44.22 -40.99 -1.56
C ASP A 289 43.32 -40.56 -2.74
N SER A 290 43.80 -39.67 -3.61
CA SER A 290 43.01 -39.04 -4.70
C SER A 290 42.25 -40.03 -5.58
N ALA A 291 42.86 -41.17 -5.92
CA ALA A 291 42.23 -42.19 -6.77
C ALA A 291 40.98 -42.80 -6.10
N LEU A 292 41.10 -43.18 -4.82
CA LEU A 292 40.00 -43.76 -4.04
C LEU A 292 38.89 -42.73 -3.80
N LEU A 293 39.24 -41.47 -3.53
CA LEU A 293 38.26 -40.39 -3.40
C LEU A 293 37.47 -40.18 -4.68
N LYS A 294 38.12 -40.14 -5.84
CA LYS A 294 37.43 -39.96 -7.13
C LYS A 294 36.45 -41.10 -7.42
N GLU A 295 36.82 -42.32 -7.07
CA GLU A 295 35.93 -43.48 -7.19
C GLU A 295 34.73 -43.33 -6.25
N ALA A 296 34.97 -43.14 -4.95
CA ALA A 296 33.91 -43.04 -3.94
C ALA A 296 32.89 -41.93 -4.23
N LEU A 297 33.37 -40.75 -4.66
CA LEU A 297 32.50 -39.60 -5.01
C LEU A 297 31.72 -39.80 -6.32
N ALA A 298 32.20 -40.68 -7.21
CA ALA A 298 31.47 -41.04 -8.43
C ALA A 298 30.34 -42.05 -8.13
N ASP A 299 30.51 -42.89 -7.11
CA ASP A 299 29.55 -43.93 -6.74
C ASP A 299 28.41 -43.45 -5.86
N ASP A 300 28.69 -42.49 -4.97
CA ASP A 300 27.74 -42.00 -3.99
C ASP A 300 27.52 -40.48 -4.12
N PRO A 301 26.44 -40.07 -4.82
CA PRO A 301 26.07 -38.66 -4.95
C PRO A 301 25.87 -37.94 -3.63
N LEU A 302 25.51 -38.64 -2.54
CA LEU A 302 25.35 -38.01 -1.22
C LEU A 302 26.69 -37.59 -0.63
N GLN A 303 27.71 -38.44 -0.74
CA GLN A 303 29.06 -38.13 -0.26
C GLN A 303 29.68 -36.98 -1.05
N ARG A 304 29.44 -36.96 -2.36
CA ARG A 304 29.80 -35.81 -3.20
C ARG A 304 29.10 -34.53 -2.76
N ALA A 305 27.79 -34.56 -2.59
CA ALA A 305 27.01 -33.39 -2.15
C ALA A 305 27.46 -32.87 -0.79
N ARG A 306 27.78 -33.75 0.16
CA ARG A 306 28.34 -33.40 1.47
C ARG A 306 29.69 -32.67 1.36
N LEU A 307 30.59 -33.17 0.50
CA LEU A 307 31.90 -32.57 0.34
C LEU A 307 31.84 -31.22 -0.43
N GLU A 308 30.94 -31.11 -1.42
CA GLU A 308 30.61 -29.85 -2.09
C GLU A 308 30.09 -28.81 -1.07
N PHE A 309 29.19 -29.21 -0.18
CA PHE A 309 28.70 -28.37 0.89
C PHE A 309 29.80 -27.95 1.88
N ALA A 310 30.72 -28.86 2.23
CA ALA A 310 31.87 -28.54 3.06
C ALA A 310 32.82 -27.52 2.39
N CYS A 311 33.00 -27.59 1.06
CA CYS A 311 33.75 -26.61 0.27
C CYS A 311 33.07 -25.23 0.29
N ARG A 312 31.75 -25.17 0.12
CA ARG A 312 30.97 -23.93 0.26
C ARG A 312 31.18 -23.27 1.62
N HIS A 313 31.00 -24.01 2.70
CA HIS A 313 31.21 -23.48 4.05
C HIS A 313 32.65 -23.02 4.31
N ALA A 314 33.64 -23.76 3.80
CA ALA A 314 35.03 -23.34 3.92
C ALA A 314 35.29 -22.00 3.19
N LYS A 315 34.72 -21.83 1.99
CA LYS A 315 34.77 -20.59 1.20
C LYS A 315 34.11 -19.43 1.96
N GLU A 316 32.90 -19.62 2.46
CA GLU A 316 32.17 -18.58 3.21
C GLU A 316 32.91 -18.16 4.49
N ARG A 317 33.40 -19.14 5.25
CA ARG A 317 34.23 -18.88 6.44
C ARG A 317 35.49 -18.10 6.07
N TYR A 318 36.13 -18.41 4.95
CA TYR A 318 37.30 -17.70 4.47
C TYR A 318 37.00 -16.22 4.19
N PHE A 319 35.93 -15.93 3.43
CA PHE A 319 35.54 -14.55 3.12
C PHE A 319 34.93 -13.81 4.32
N GLY A 320 34.46 -14.52 5.34
CA GLY A 320 34.07 -13.95 6.63
C GLY A 320 35.25 -13.50 7.51
N LEU A 321 36.49 -13.91 7.21
CA LEU A 321 37.66 -13.45 7.94
C LEU A 321 37.99 -12.00 7.58
N SER A 322 38.34 -11.19 8.59
CA SER A 322 38.77 -9.81 8.38
C SER A 322 40.11 -9.74 7.63
N PRO A 323 40.40 -8.64 6.91
CA PRO A 323 41.71 -8.42 6.28
C PRO A 323 42.86 -8.58 7.27
N ASP A 324 42.70 -8.06 8.49
CA ASP A 324 43.73 -8.16 9.54
C ASP A 324 43.97 -9.60 9.98
N GLN A 325 42.90 -10.41 10.10
CA GLN A 325 43.03 -11.83 10.43
C GLN A 325 43.84 -12.58 9.35
N LEU A 326 43.59 -12.30 8.07
CA LEU A 326 44.35 -12.90 6.96
C LEU A 326 45.79 -12.41 6.92
N ARG A 327 46.03 -11.11 7.16
CA ARG A 327 47.39 -10.52 7.17
C ARG A 327 48.25 -11.03 8.32
N LEU A 328 47.68 -11.15 9.52
CA LEU A 328 48.40 -11.58 10.72
C LEU A 328 48.77 -13.06 10.69
N ASN A 329 48.02 -13.89 9.97
CA ASN A 329 48.37 -15.29 9.77
C ASN A 329 47.95 -15.77 8.36
N PRO A 330 48.86 -15.65 7.37
CA PRO A 330 48.60 -15.98 5.97
C PRO A 330 48.77 -17.49 5.67
N GLY A 331 49.07 -18.32 6.66
CA GLY A 331 49.27 -19.76 6.46
C GLY A 331 47.97 -20.52 6.16
N PRO A 332 48.05 -21.78 5.67
CA PRO A 332 46.88 -22.63 5.48
C PRO A 332 46.11 -22.88 6.78
N ARG A 333 44.80 -22.64 6.74
CA ARG A 333 43.88 -22.81 7.86
C ARG A 333 42.85 -23.86 7.52
N ARG A 334 42.62 -24.83 8.42
CA ARG A 334 41.51 -25.77 8.29
C ARG A 334 40.19 -25.02 8.52
N LEU A 335 39.40 -24.86 7.46
CA LEU A 335 38.10 -24.16 7.49
C LEU A 335 36.92 -25.10 7.23
N GLY A 336 37.18 -26.33 6.82
CA GLY A 336 36.17 -27.36 6.64
C GLY A 336 36.80 -28.74 6.49
N GLY A 337 35.95 -29.71 6.19
CA GLY A 337 36.32 -31.09 5.93
C GLY A 337 35.16 -32.03 6.16
N ASP A 338 35.25 -33.23 5.59
CA ASP A 338 34.29 -34.31 5.80
C ASP A 338 34.99 -35.67 5.59
N ASP A 339 34.35 -36.74 6.03
CA ASP A 339 34.83 -38.10 5.82
C ASP A 339 34.10 -38.76 4.65
N VAL A 340 34.88 -39.42 3.79
CA VAL A 340 34.39 -40.18 2.62
C VAL A 340 34.64 -41.67 2.84
N ILE A 341 33.60 -42.48 2.66
CA ILE A 341 33.65 -43.94 2.76
C ILE A 341 33.86 -44.51 1.35
N ALA A 342 35.01 -45.12 1.13
CA ALA A 342 35.32 -45.84 -0.10
C ALA A 342 34.50 -47.14 -0.21
N ARG A 343 34.41 -47.72 -1.42
CA ARG A 343 33.71 -49.01 -1.63
C ARG A 343 34.23 -50.14 -0.75
N SER A 344 35.51 -50.10 -0.39
CA SER A 344 36.16 -51.05 0.51
C SER A 344 35.66 -50.94 1.96
N GLY A 345 34.89 -49.90 2.30
CA GLY A 345 34.51 -49.53 3.66
C GLY A 345 35.56 -48.69 4.39
N GLU A 346 36.67 -48.32 3.72
CA GLU A 346 37.70 -47.46 4.28
C GLU A 346 37.22 -46.01 4.42
N LEU A 347 37.49 -45.41 5.58
CA LEU A 347 37.18 -44.01 5.87
C LEU A 347 38.35 -43.11 5.49
N ILE A 348 38.10 -42.15 4.60
CA ILE A 348 39.08 -41.19 4.10
C ILE A 348 38.71 -39.82 4.68
N GLU A 349 39.52 -39.31 5.62
CA GLU A 349 39.36 -37.96 6.17
C GLU A 349 39.81 -36.91 5.15
N VAL A 350 38.89 -36.05 4.70
CA VAL A 350 39.20 -34.94 3.80
C VAL A 350 39.21 -33.62 4.57
N SER A 351 40.37 -32.97 4.66
CA SER A 351 40.54 -31.67 5.33
C SER A 351 40.62 -30.53 4.31
N ILE A 352 39.70 -29.56 4.39
CA ILE A 352 39.72 -28.37 3.53
C ILE A 352 40.52 -27.27 4.21
N ARG A 353 41.68 -26.93 3.62
CA ARG A 353 42.60 -25.92 4.16
C ARG A 353 42.78 -24.78 3.16
N LEU A 354 42.51 -23.56 3.59
CA LEU A 354 42.58 -22.36 2.75
C LEU A 354 43.62 -21.37 3.28
N SER A 355 44.33 -20.73 2.36
CA SER A 355 45.26 -19.62 2.59
C SER A 355 45.02 -18.54 1.53
N PRO A 356 45.47 -17.29 1.74
CA PRO A 356 45.39 -16.26 0.71
C PRO A 356 46.01 -16.66 -0.62
N PRO A 357 47.25 -17.21 -0.69
CA PRO A 357 47.82 -17.64 -1.97
C PRO A 357 46.99 -18.70 -2.68
N LEU A 358 46.50 -19.71 -1.94
CA LEU A 358 45.68 -20.76 -2.55
C LEU A 358 44.34 -20.22 -3.07
N MET A 359 43.70 -19.32 -2.30
CA MET A 359 42.45 -18.71 -2.75
C MET A 359 42.69 -17.83 -3.98
N ASP A 360 43.79 -17.08 -4.00
CA ASP A 360 44.15 -16.29 -5.17
C ASP A 360 44.37 -17.18 -6.40
N ASP A 361 45.13 -18.27 -6.24
CA ASP A 361 45.34 -19.25 -7.31
C ASP A 361 44.03 -19.89 -7.79
N ILE A 362 43.04 -20.10 -6.93
CA ILE A 362 41.70 -20.62 -7.29
C ILE A 362 40.93 -19.58 -8.09
N LEU A 363 40.89 -18.34 -7.61
CA LEU A 363 40.14 -17.25 -8.24
C LEU A 363 40.72 -16.85 -9.60
N ASP A 364 42.03 -17.05 -9.78
CA ASP A 364 42.78 -16.74 -11.01
C ASP A 364 42.98 -17.96 -11.93
N ALA A 365 42.51 -19.14 -11.51
CA ALA A 365 42.51 -20.36 -12.32
C ALA A 365 41.63 -20.18 -13.56
N ARG A 366 42.09 -20.66 -14.72
CA ARG A 366 41.23 -20.76 -15.90
C ARG A 366 40.19 -21.86 -15.65
N LEU A 367 38.92 -21.49 -15.64
CA LEU A 367 37.81 -22.43 -15.47
C LEU A 367 37.30 -22.86 -16.85
N ASP A 368 37.14 -24.16 -17.06
CA ASP A 368 36.76 -24.74 -18.37
C ASP A 368 35.45 -24.16 -18.89
N VAL A 369 34.44 -24.01 -18.01
CA VAL A 369 33.12 -23.47 -18.35
C VAL A 369 33.14 -21.98 -18.72
N LEU A 370 34.10 -21.20 -18.22
CA LEU A 370 34.20 -19.76 -18.51
C LEU A 370 35.23 -19.43 -19.59
N GLY A 371 36.15 -20.37 -19.87
CA GLY A 371 37.33 -20.15 -20.69
C GLY A 371 38.28 -19.07 -20.15
N ARG A 372 38.12 -18.65 -18.90
CA ARG A 372 38.90 -17.58 -18.24
C ARG A 372 38.79 -17.75 -16.72
N SER A 373 39.45 -16.88 -15.95
CA SER A 373 39.33 -16.91 -14.50
C SER A 373 38.02 -16.30 -14.01
N TRP A 374 37.60 -16.67 -12.81
CA TRP A 374 36.36 -16.15 -12.23
C TRP A 374 36.44 -14.61 -12.08
N ARG A 375 37.58 -14.08 -11.59
CA ARG A 375 37.75 -12.62 -11.45
C ARG A 375 37.69 -11.90 -12.79
N ALA A 376 38.31 -12.45 -13.82
CA ALA A 376 38.29 -11.86 -15.16
C ALA A 376 36.88 -11.87 -15.75
N ALA A 377 36.15 -12.98 -15.62
CA ALA A 377 34.76 -13.08 -16.09
C ALA A 377 33.84 -12.08 -15.39
N PHE A 378 33.93 -11.94 -14.06
CA PHE A 378 33.11 -11.01 -13.32
C PHE A 378 33.43 -9.55 -13.65
N ARG A 379 34.71 -9.17 -13.75
CA ARG A 379 35.11 -7.81 -14.14
C ARG A 379 34.57 -7.43 -15.52
N GLU A 380 34.75 -8.30 -16.51
CA GLU A 380 34.27 -8.06 -17.87
C GLU A 380 32.74 -7.93 -17.94
N ALA A 381 32.00 -8.75 -17.18
CA ALA A 381 30.55 -8.64 -17.11
C ALA A 381 30.10 -7.30 -16.51
N VAL A 382 30.73 -6.89 -15.39
CA VAL A 382 30.41 -5.61 -14.72
C VAL A 382 30.76 -4.41 -15.60
N GLU A 383 31.90 -4.44 -16.30
CA GLU A 383 32.30 -3.43 -17.27
C GLU A 383 31.32 -3.38 -18.45
N GLY A 384 30.96 -4.53 -19.02
CA GLY A 384 30.00 -4.64 -20.13
C GLY A 384 28.61 -4.11 -19.77
N VAL A 385 28.11 -4.42 -18.57
CA VAL A 385 26.83 -3.88 -18.07
C VAL A 385 26.90 -2.36 -17.93
N ARG A 386 27.97 -1.83 -17.33
CA ARG A 386 28.17 -0.37 -17.21
C ARG A 386 28.17 0.32 -18.58
N GLU A 387 28.95 -0.19 -19.53
CA GLU A 387 29.04 0.37 -20.88
C GLU A 387 27.70 0.37 -21.60
N LYS A 388 26.93 -0.72 -21.49
CA LYS A 388 25.59 -0.82 -22.06
C LYS A 388 24.64 0.22 -21.44
N LEU A 389 24.61 0.33 -20.11
CA LEU A 389 23.75 1.29 -19.42
C LEU A 389 24.10 2.74 -19.79
N VAL A 390 25.39 3.07 -19.87
CA VAL A 390 25.84 4.39 -20.32
C VAL A 390 25.41 4.66 -21.76
N LYS A 391 25.52 3.66 -22.65
CA LYS A 391 25.09 3.78 -24.05
C LYS A 391 23.58 3.97 -24.20
N GLU A 392 22.77 3.27 -23.40
CA GLU A 392 21.31 3.30 -23.49
C GLU A 392 20.68 4.49 -22.77
N THR A 393 21.24 4.87 -21.61
CA THR A 393 20.64 5.91 -20.74
C THR A 393 21.42 7.22 -20.73
N GLY A 394 22.60 7.26 -21.36
CA GLY A 394 23.48 8.43 -21.43
C GLY A 394 24.33 8.69 -20.19
N LYS A 395 24.13 7.93 -19.09
CA LYS A 395 24.89 8.04 -17.85
C LYS A 395 25.00 6.69 -17.12
N PRO A 396 25.97 6.48 -16.21
CA PRO A 396 25.96 5.30 -15.34
C PRO A 396 24.76 5.31 -14.38
N PRO A 397 24.43 4.17 -13.75
CA PRO A 397 23.44 4.14 -12.67
C PRO A 397 23.82 5.11 -11.55
N ASP A 398 22.83 5.70 -10.88
CA ASP A 398 23.10 6.54 -9.71
C ASP A 398 23.57 5.68 -8.52
N VAL A 399 23.01 4.48 -8.40
CA VAL A 399 23.38 3.52 -7.34
C VAL A 399 23.51 2.10 -7.86
N VAL A 400 24.48 1.38 -7.31
CA VAL A 400 24.70 -0.06 -7.53
C VAL A 400 24.47 -0.78 -6.21
N LEU A 401 23.46 -1.63 -6.16
CA LEU A 401 23.13 -2.45 -4.98
C LEU A 401 23.64 -3.88 -5.19
N MET A 402 24.60 -4.30 -4.36
CA MET A 402 25.10 -5.68 -4.38
C MET A 402 24.34 -6.55 -3.37
N THR A 403 23.76 -7.65 -3.84
CA THR A 403 22.95 -8.61 -3.08
C THR A 403 23.35 -10.06 -3.35
N GLY A 404 22.76 -11.01 -2.61
CA GLY A 404 23.12 -12.43 -2.67
C GLY A 404 24.36 -12.77 -1.83
N GLY A 405 24.45 -14.00 -1.33
CA GLY A 405 25.51 -14.42 -0.41
C GLY A 405 26.93 -14.25 -0.98
N ALA A 406 27.10 -14.40 -2.30
CA ALA A 406 28.41 -14.28 -2.94
C ALA A 406 28.91 -12.81 -3.02
N SER A 407 28.04 -11.81 -2.85
CA SER A 407 28.45 -10.40 -2.81
C SER A 407 29.34 -10.04 -1.62
N ARG A 408 29.45 -10.92 -0.62
CA ARG A 408 30.36 -10.79 0.54
C ARG A 408 31.83 -10.99 0.18
N MET A 409 32.11 -11.56 -1.00
CA MET A 409 33.48 -11.77 -1.45
C MET A 409 34.13 -10.41 -1.75
N ARG A 410 35.10 -10.03 -0.91
CA ARG A 410 35.75 -8.70 -0.96
C ARG A 410 36.25 -8.30 -2.35
N PHE A 411 36.86 -9.22 -3.08
CA PHE A 411 37.39 -8.92 -4.41
C PHE A 411 36.28 -8.56 -5.42
N ALA A 412 35.06 -9.09 -5.26
CA ALA A 412 33.93 -8.73 -6.11
C ALA A 412 33.45 -7.30 -5.78
N GLN A 413 33.41 -6.93 -4.49
CA GLN A 413 33.10 -5.57 -4.05
C GLN A 413 34.13 -4.57 -4.59
N GLU A 414 35.42 -4.91 -4.49
CA GLU A 414 36.54 -4.12 -5.04
C GLU A 414 36.38 -3.90 -6.55
N ILE A 415 36.05 -4.95 -7.32
CA ILE A 415 35.78 -4.83 -8.77
C ILE A 415 34.62 -3.87 -9.04
N CYS A 416 33.51 -3.95 -8.30
CA CYS A 416 32.37 -3.04 -8.50
C CYS A 416 32.72 -1.59 -8.13
N LEU A 417 33.47 -1.37 -7.05
CA LEU A 417 33.96 -0.05 -6.66
C LEU A 417 34.89 0.55 -7.73
N ASP A 418 35.83 -0.24 -8.25
CA ASP A 418 36.73 0.17 -9.33
C ASP A 418 35.96 0.57 -10.59
N VAL A 419 34.95 -0.21 -10.99
CA VAL A 419 34.23 0.00 -12.25
C VAL A 419 33.24 1.17 -12.17
N PHE A 420 32.54 1.32 -11.04
CA PHE A 420 31.45 2.28 -10.91
C PHE A 420 31.80 3.56 -10.14
N GLU A 421 32.54 3.46 -9.03
CA GLU A 421 32.87 4.59 -8.15
C GLU A 421 34.14 5.32 -8.58
N ALA A 422 35.16 4.59 -9.04
CA ALA A 422 36.40 5.21 -9.51
C ALA A 422 36.24 5.89 -10.90
N ALA A 423 35.19 5.55 -11.64
CA ALA A 423 34.80 6.28 -12.84
C ALA A 423 34.14 7.62 -12.45
N GLU A 424 34.46 8.72 -13.13
CA GLU A 424 34.00 10.10 -12.86
C GLU A 424 32.46 10.34 -13.04
N GLY A 425 31.61 9.43 -12.59
CA GLY A 425 30.17 9.39 -12.84
C GLY A 425 29.27 9.58 -11.63
N GLY A 426 29.81 9.71 -10.41
CA GLY A 426 29.02 9.93 -9.19
C GLY A 426 28.16 8.76 -8.73
N THR A 427 28.37 7.55 -9.30
CA THR A 427 27.73 6.30 -8.88
C THR A 427 28.11 5.95 -7.44
N ARG A 428 27.17 5.47 -6.64
CA ARG A 428 27.41 4.93 -5.29
C ARG A 428 27.26 3.40 -5.28
N VAL A 429 28.21 2.66 -4.72
CA VAL A 429 28.06 1.21 -4.50
C VAL A 429 27.59 0.97 -3.07
N LEU A 430 26.41 0.37 -2.92
CA LEU A 430 25.84 -0.02 -1.65
C LEU A 430 26.05 -1.52 -1.41
N LEU A 431 26.65 -1.82 -0.25
CA LEU A 431 26.91 -3.18 0.23
C LEU A 431 25.95 -3.49 1.36
N GLY A 432 25.14 -4.54 1.21
CA GLY A 432 24.31 -5.03 2.33
C GLY A 432 25.18 -5.60 3.45
N VAL A 433 24.80 -5.39 4.71
CA VAL A 433 25.52 -5.97 5.87
C VAL A 433 25.29 -7.48 5.94
N ARG A 434 24.08 -7.93 5.59
CA ARG A 434 23.69 -9.34 5.48
C ARG A 434 22.94 -9.59 4.16
N PRO A 435 23.65 -9.59 3.02
CA PRO A 435 23.02 -9.72 1.71
C PRO A 435 22.28 -11.05 1.53
N GLU A 436 22.63 -12.08 2.28
CA GLU A 436 21.96 -13.39 2.30
C GLU A 436 20.51 -13.36 2.81
N HIS A 437 20.11 -12.32 3.55
CA HIS A 437 18.73 -12.16 4.04
C HIS A 437 17.95 -11.08 3.29
N ALA A 438 18.62 -10.32 2.41
CA ALA A 438 18.06 -9.13 1.78
C ALA A 438 16.80 -9.44 0.98
N ILE A 439 16.81 -10.54 0.22
CA ILE A 439 15.69 -10.99 -0.59
C ILE A 439 14.51 -11.40 0.30
N ALA A 440 14.71 -12.32 1.24
CA ALA A 440 13.65 -12.78 2.15
C ALA A 440 13.00 -11.61 2.92
N LYS A 441 13.82 -10.70 3.47
CA LYS A 441 13.32 -9.47 4.13
C LYS A 441 12.56 -8.57 3.14
N GLY A 442 13.10 -8.37 1.95
CA GLY A 442 12.47 -7.59 0.87
C GLY A 442 11.11 -8.14 0.45
N LEU A 443 10.97 -9.47 0.37
CA LEU A 443 9.71 -10.16 0.07
C LEU A 443 8.68 -9.93 1.19
N ALA A 444 9.10 -10.00 2.46
CA ALA A 444 8.23 -9.70 3.59
C ALA A 444 7.78 -8.23 3.59
N ILE A 445 8.67 -7.30 3.24
CA ILE A 445 8.34 -5.87 3.04
C ILE A 445 7.35 -5.71 1.89
N ALA A 446 7.57 -6.38 0.75
CA ALA A 446 6.68 -6.33 -0.41
C ALA A 446 5.25 -6.76 -0.05
N GLY A 447 5.11 -7.90 0.63
CA GLY A 447 3.80 -8.39 1.08
C GLY A 447 3.15 -7.46 2.11
N ARG A 448 3.92 -6.90 3.05
CA ARG A 448 3.39 -5.91 4.01
C ARG A 448 2.85 -4.69 3.27
N THR A 449 3.65 -4.12 2.38
CA THR A 449 3.29 -2.96 1.58
C THR A 449 2.04 -3.24 0.77
N ARG A 450 1.93 -4.43 0.18
CA ARG A 450 0.73 -4.85 -0.55
C ARG A 450 -0.51 -4.86 0.33
N ARG A 451 -0.44 -5.49 1.51
CA ARG A 451 -1.55 -5.54 2.46
C ARG A 451 -1.97 -4.17 2.97
N ARG A 452 -1.00 -3.27 3.17
CA ARG A 452 -1.28 -1.88 3.54
C ARG A 452 -2.03 -1.14 2.45
N VAL A 453 -1.60 -1.29 1.20
CA VAL A 453 -2.28 -0.68 0.05
C VAL A 453 -3.70 -1.26 -0.14
N GLU A 454 -3.87 -2.57 -0.06
CA GLU A 454 -5.19 -3.21 -0.18
C GLU A 454 -6.15 -2.74 0.92
N GLY A 455 -5.72 -2.81 2.19
CA GLY A 455 -6.55 -2.36 3.32
C GLY A 455 -6.86 -0.87 3.26
N PHE A 456 -5.91 -0.05 2.81
CA PHE A 456 -6.13 1.37 2.58
C PHE A 456 -7.18 1.64 1.50
N LEU A 457 -7.07 0.99 0.34
CA LEU A 457 -8.03 1.19 -0.76
C LEU A 457 -9.43 0.75 -0.36
N GLU A 458 -9.56 -0.39 0.34
CA GLU A 458 -10.82 -0.89 0.86
C GLU A 458 -11.42 0.09 1.88
N GLU A 459 -10.63 0.59 2.83
CA GLU A 459 -11.13 1.53 3.84
C GLU A 459 -11.49 2.90 3.24
N VAL A 460 -10.76 3.37 2.23
CA VAL A 460 -11.14 4.58 1.46
C VAL A 460 -12.45 4.37 0.73
N GLU A 461 -12.68 3.19 0.14
CA GLU A 461 -13.93 2.88 -0.55
C GLU A 461 -15.12 2.85 0.42
N VAL A 462 -14.96 2.22 1.58
CA VAL A 462 -15.97 2.24 2.67
C VAL A 462 -16.22 3.67 3.15
N PHE A 463 -15.17 4.45 3.38
CA PHE A 463 -15.28 5.84 3.79
C PHE A 463 -16.00 6.71 2.74
N ALA A 464 -15.68 6.54 1.46
CA ALA A 464 -16.32 7.23 0.35
C ALA A 464 -17.81 6.86 0.22
N ARG A 465 -18.16 5.60 0.46
CA ARG A 465 -19.53 5.10 0.35
C ARG A 465 -20.40 5.50 1.55
N ASP A 466 -19.88 5.43 2.77
CA ASP A 466 -20.70 5.52 3.98
C ASP A 466 -20.50 6.86 4.71
N ARG A 467 -19.24 7.28 4.91
CA ARG A 467 -18.90 8.45 5.72
C ARG A 467 -19.01 9.77 4.96
N VAL A 468 -18.61 9.81 3.69
CA VAL A 468 -18.72 11.01 2.85
C VAL A 468 -20.18 11.51 2.72
N PRO A 469 -21.18 10.67 2.38
CA PRO A 469 -22.58 11.10 2.38
C PRO A 469 -23.06 11.63 3.73
N ALA A 470 -22.63 11.01 4.83
CA ALA A 470 -23.00 11.44 6.18
C ALA A 470 -22.46 12.84 6.48
N VAL A 471 -21.17 13.10 6.22
CA VAL A 471 -20.56 14.43 6.43
C VAL A 471 -21.25 15.51 5.59
N ILE A 472 -21.57 15.22 4.33
CA ILE A 472 -22.31 16.16 3.48
C ILE A 472 -23.72 16.40 4.03
N GLY A 473 -24.42 15.34 4.45
CA GLY A 473 -25.77 15.40 5.00
C GLY A 473 -25.88 16.16 6.33
N ASP A 474 -24.90 15.99 7.22
CA ASP A 474 -24.77 16.66 8.51
C ASP A 474 -24.53 18.16 8.35
N ASN A 475 -23.85 18.56 7.27
CA ASN A 475 -23.53 19.96 6.98
C ASN A 475 -24.54 20.63 6.04
N LEU A 476 -25.58 19.94 5.56
CA LEU A 476 -26.49 20.53 4.58
C LEU A 476 -27.36 21.66 5.16
N GLU A 477 -27.68 21.59 6.45
CA GLU A 477 -28.47 22.63 7.12
C GLU A 477 -27.73 23.97 7.16
N SER A 478 -26.41 23.97 7.36
CA SER A 478 -25.60 25.19 7.35
C SER A 478 -25.55 25.83 5.96
N LEU A 479 -25.51 25.02 4.89
CA LEU A 479 -25.67 25.52 3.52
C LEU A 479 -27.06 26.15 3.33
N GLY A 480 -28.11 25.46 3.76
CA GLY A 480 -29.48 25.97 3.71
C GLY A 480 -29.63 27.33 4.40
N LEU A 481 -29.07 27.48 5.61
CA LEU A 481 -29.08 28.73 6.37
C LEU A 481 -28.32 29.84 5.64
N ALA A 482 -27.15 29.55 5.10
CA ALA A 482 -26.34 30.54 4.41
C ALA A 482 -26.99 31.01 3.09
N LEU A 483 -27.59 30.07 2.33
CA LEU A 483 -28.38 30.38 1.13
C LEU A 483 -29.67 31.15 1.48
N GLY A 484 -30.34 30.75 2.57
CA GLY A 484 -31.52 31.44 3.09
C GLY A 484 -31.21 32.88 3.46
N LYS A 485 -30.09 33.12 4.15
CA LYS A 485 -29.61 34.46 4.46
C LYS A 485 -29.39 35.28 3.19
N VAL A 486 -28.67 34.77 2.18
CA VAL A 486 -28.52 35.46 0.88
C VAL A 486 -29.86 35.72 0.20
N THR A 487 -30.86 34.88 0.44
CA THR A 487 -32.20 35.03 -0.15
C THR A 487 -33.02 36.13 0.51
N VAL A 488 -32.80 36.43 1.79
CA VAL A 488 -33.68 37.35 2.57
C VAL A 488 -32.98 38.58 3.12
N ASP A 489 -31.65 38.61 3.11
CA ASP A 489 -30.86 39.74 3.56
C ASP A 489 -31.27 41.03 2.83
N GLY A 490 -31.65 42.04 3.61
CA GLY A 490 -32.07 43.37 3.15
C GLY A 490 -33.46 43.43 2.53
N ILE A 491 -34.25 42.35 2.55
CA ILE A 491 -35.55 42.32 1.87
C ILE A 491 -36.54 43.35 2.45
N VAL A 492 -36.48 43.61 3.76
CA VAL A 492 -37.38 44.56 4.42
C VAL A 492 -37.12 45.98 3.96
N ASP A 493 -35.85 46.39 3.90
CA ASP A 493 -35.46 47.75 3.54
C ASP A 493 -35.45 47.98 2.03
N ASP A 494 -34.93 47.03 1.26
CA ASP A 494 -34.68 47.22 -0.17
C ASP A 494 -35.91 46.92 -1.03
N GLN A 495 -36.85 46.11 -0.55
CA GLN A 495 -37.99 45.64 -1.35
C GLN A 495 -39.34 45.98 -0.70
N VAL A 496 -39.52 45.62 0.58
CA VAL A 496 -40.82 45.75 1.27
C VAL A 496 -41.15 47.22 1.54
N CYS A 497 -40.24 47.98 2.15
CA CYS A 497 -40.46 49.40 2.45
C CYS A 497 -40.83 50.20 1.18
N PRO A 498 -40.09 50.08 0.06
CA PRO A 498 -40.48 50.70 -1.20
C PRO A 498 -41.86 50.27 -1.71
N ALA A 499 -42.16 48.97 -1.69
CA ALA A 499 -43.45 48.46 -2.16
C ALA A 499 -44.63 48.96 -1.30
N VAL A 500 -44.45 49.08 0.02
CA VAL A 500 -45.43 49.66 0.95
C VAL A 500 -45.69 51.15 0.64
N VAL A 501 -44.64 51.92 0.30
CA VAL A 501 -44.80 53.33 -0.10
C VAL A 501 -45.61 53.43 -1.40
N ARG A 502 -45.28 52.62 -2.41
CA ARG A 502 -46.01 52.58 -3.69
C ARG A 502 -47.47 52.19 -3.50
N TRP A 503 -47.74 51.20 -2.64
CA TRP A 503 -49.12 50.85 -2.25
C TRP A 503 -49.85 51.99 -1.55
N ARG A 504 -49.16 52.69 -0.63
CA ARG A 504 -49.71 53.84 0.09
C ARG A 504 -50.11 54.97 -0.85
N ASP A 505 -49.31 55.19 -1.90
CA ASP A 505 -49.53 56.23 -2.89
C ASP A 505 -50.53 55.82 -3.98
N GLY A 506 -50.98 54.56 -3.98
CA GLY A 506 -52.04 54.05 -4.84
C GLY A 506 -51.54 53.37 -6.11
N GLU A 507 -50.23 53.22 -6.28
CA GLU A 507 -49.63 52.52 -7.43
C GLU A 507 -49.84 51.00 -7.37
N LEU A 508 -49.90 50.44 -6.16
CA LEU A 508 -50.33 49.07 -5.91
C LEU A 508 -51.70 49.09 -5.24
N ARG A 509 -52.67 48.29 -5.73
CA ARG A 509 -54.06 48.38 -5.24
C ARG A 509 -54.29 47.50 -4.02
N LEU A 510 -53.74 46.30 -4.00
CA LEU A 510 -53.94 45.30 -2.97
C LEU A 510 -52.68 45.12 -2.12
N LEU A 511 -52.82 44.66 -0.88
CA LEU A 511 -51.65 44.20 -0.12
C LEU A 511 -50.99 42.98 -0.76
N THR A 512 -51.77 42.17 -1.48
CA THR A 512 -51.25 41.04 -2.24
C THR A 512 -50.35 41.49 -3.40
N ASP A 513 -50.55 42.70 -3.92
CA ASP A 513 -49.68 43.30 -4.95
C ASP A 513 -48.29 43.64 -4.39
N ILE A 514 -48.20 44.04 -3.12
CA ILE A 514 -46.93 44.23 -2.40
C ILE A 514 -46.17 42.90 -2.40
N ALA A 515 -46.85 41.79 -2.08
CA ALA A 515 -46.21 40.49 -2.01
C ALA A 515 -45.69 40.02 -3.39
N MET A 516 -46.50 40.18 -4.44
CA MET A 516 -46.09 39.84 -5.81
C MET A 516 -44.91 40.69 -6.29
N GLU A 517 -44.91 42.00 -6.00
CA GLU A 517 -43.82 42.90 -6.38
C GLU A 517 -42.51 42.54 -5.67
N VAL A 518 -42.55 42.35 -4.34
CA VAL A 518 -41.38 42.00 -3.54
C VAL A 518 -40.79 40.67 -4.01
N ALA A 519 -41.63 39.66 -4.23
CA ALA A 519 -41.19 38.36 -4.74
C ALA A 519 -40.53 38.47 -6.13
N GLY A 520 -41.16 39.19 -7.07
CA GLY A 520 -40.64 39.36 -8.42
C GLY A 520 -39.32 40.15 -8.48
N LYS A 521 -39.19 41.22 -7.70
CA LYS A 521 -37.93 41.98 -7.62
C LYS A 521 -36.81 41.18 -6.97
N ARG A 522 -37.10 40.41 -5.91
CA ARG A 522 -36.08 39.59 -5.26
C ARG A 522 -35.61 38.45 -6.16
N GLU A 523 -36.51 37.81 -6.90
CA GLU A 523 -36.15 36.83 -7.92
C GLU A 523 -35.24 37.43 -8.99
N ALA A 524 -35.58 38.62 -9.51
CA ALA A 524 -34.75 39.31 -10.49
C ALA A 524 -33.34 39.63 -9.95
N TYR A 525 -33.23 40.03 -8.68
CA TYR A 525 -31.94 40.23 -8.02
C TYR A 525 -31.14 38.92 -7.92
N LEU A 526 -31.76 37.83 -7.48
CA LEU A 526 -31.08 36.54 -7.31
C LEU A 526 -30.64 35.95 -8.66
N LYS A 527 -31.34 36.28 -9.75
CA LYS A 527 -30.94 35.95 -11.14
C LYS A 527 -29.88 36.90 -11.73
N SER A 528 -29.64 38.05 -11.11
CA SER A 528 -28.65 39.02 -11.58
C SER A 528 -27.22 38.51 -11.36
N PRO A 529 -26.22 39.04 -12.10
CA PRO A 529 -24.81 38.70 -11.87
C PRO A 529 -24.36 38.92 -10.42
N ALA A 530 -24.86 39.95 -9.75
CA ALA A 530 -24.53 40.25 -8.36
C ALA A 530 -25.10 39.21 -7.37
N GLY A 531 -26.36 38.81 -7.55
CA GLY A 531 -26.99 37.77 -6.73
C GLY A 531 -26.33 36.40 -6.93
N GLN A 532 -26.05 36.03 -8.19
CA GLN A 532 -25.34 34.80 -8.53
C GLN A 532 -23.91 34.76 -7.96
N ALA A 533 -23.20 35.89 -7.93
CA ALA A 533 -21.89 35.98 -7.30
C ALA A 533 -21.96 35.68 -5.80
N LYS A 534 -22.97 36.21 -5.08
CA LYS A 534 -23.14 35.97 -3.64
C LYS A 534 -23.52 34.52 -3.33
N LEU A 535 -24.39 33.91 -4.14
CA LEU A 535 -24.73 32.49 -4.02
C LEU A 535 -23.49 31.61 -4.25
N LYS A 536 -22.68 31.90 -5.28
CA LYS A 536 -21.43 31.18 -5.54
C LYS A 536 -20.43 31.30 -4.40
N GLU A 537 -20.27 32.49 -3.82
CA GLU A 537 -19.39 32.73 -2.67
C GLU A 537 -19.77 31.86 -1.48
N VAL A 538 -21.05 31.84 -1.10
CA VAL A 538 -21.57 31.05 0.03
C VAL A 538 -21.41 29.55 -0.21
N THR A 539 -21.80 29.05 -1.40
CA THR A 539 -21.68 27.64 -1.73
C THR A 539 -20.22 27.18 -1.74
N ARG A 540 -19.29 28.02 -2.22
CA ARG A 540 -17.85 27.72 -2.20
C ARG A 540 -17.29 27.67 -0.77
N ALA A 541 -17.67 28.63 0.08
CA ALA A 541 -17.23 28.67 1.47
C ALA A 541 -17.68 27.42 2.23
N TRP A 542 -18.96 27.05 2.09
CA TRP A 542 -19.50 25.82 2.68
C TRP A 542 -18.78 24.56 2.17
N TYR A 543 -18.54 24.48 0.86
CA TYR A 543 -17.86 23.34 0.26
C TYR A 543 -16.42 23.18 0.78
N ALA A 544 -15.71 24.29 1.00
CA ALA A 544 -14.37 24.28 1.60
C ALA A 544 -14.39 23.71 3.03
N GLU A 545 -15.39 24.04 3.83
CA GLU A 545 -15.54 23.51 5.20
C GLU A 545 -15.82 22.01 5.21
N VAL A 546 -16.75 21.53 4.37
CA VAL A 546 -17.08 20.11 4.24
C VAL A 546 -15.88 19.29 3.77
N THR A 547 -15.18 19.76 2.72
CA THR A 547 -14.00 19.05 2.21
C THR A 547 -12.84 19.04 3.19
N ALA A 548 -12.67 20.08 4.03
CA ALA A 548 -11.65 20.07 5.07
C ALA A 548 -11.88 19.00 6.15
N VAL A 549 -13.13 18.62 6.42
CA VAL A 549 -13.45 17.48 7.30
C VAL A 549 -13.09 16.16 6.62
N ILE A 550 -13.51 16.01 5.35
CA ILE A 550 -13.26 14.80 4.56
C ILE A 550 -11.75 14.57 4.38
N ASP A 551 -10.99 15.60 4.01
CA ASP A 551 -9.53 15.52 3.84
C ASP A 551 -8.81 15.11 5.13
N ARG A 552 -9.29 15.59 6.28
CA ARG A 552 -8.72 15.24 7.59
C ARG A 552 -8.98 13.78 7.95
N GLU A 553 -10.20 13.31 7.76
CA GLU A 553 -10.56 11.90 8.02
C GLU A 553 -9.84 10.97 7.03
N ALA A 554 -9.75 11.34 5.74
CA ALA A 554 -8.99 10.60 4.74
C ALA A 554 -7.48 10.56 5.06
N ALA A 555 -6.89 11.66 5.52
CA ALA A 555 -5.50 11.70 5.95
C ALA A 555 -5.24 10.78 7.16
N ALA A 556 -6.20 10.65 8.08
CA ALA A 556 -6.11 9.71 9.20
C ALA A 556 -6.17 8.24 8.73
N ILE A 557 -6.90 7.94 7.66
CA ILE A 557 -6.85 6.62 7.00
C ILE A 557 -5.44 6.39 6.43
N ALA A 558 -4.92 7.30 5.60
CA ALA A 558 -3.58 7.16 5.02
C ALA A 558 -2.49 6.96 6.08
N HIS A 559 -2.53 7.75 7.16
CA HIS A 559 -1.58 7.67 8.25
C HIS A 559 -1.57 6.28 8.91
N ARG A 560 -2.74 5.66 9.12
CA ARG A 560 -2.84 4.30 9.69
C ARG A 560 -2.16 3.24 8.83
N TYR A 561 -2.10 3.43 7.52
CA TYR A 561 -1.43 2.51 6.60
C TYR A 561 0.00 2.94 6.22
N GLY A 562 0.53 4.04 6.78
CA GLY A 562 1.84 4.56 6.45
C GLY A 562 1.96 5.11 5.00
N ILE A 563 0.84 5.56 4.43
CA ILE A 563 0.76 6.07 3.06
C ILE A 563 0.87 7.61 3.08
N PRO A 564 1.67 8.24 2.19
CA PRO A 564 1.76 9.69 2.11
C PRO A 564 0.38 10.33 1.95
N THR A 565 0.13 11.40 2.70
CA THR A 565 -1.19 12.04 2.79
C THR A 565 -1.41 13.09 1.70
N GLU A 566 -0.33 13.58 1.09
CA GLU A 566 -0.32 14.60 0.06
C GLU A 566 -1.19 14.27 -1.17
N PRO A 567 -1.29 13.00 -1.64
CA PRO A 567 -2.13 12.67 -2.78
C PRO A 567 -3.62 12.61 -2.48
N LEU A 568 -4.05 12.45 -1.23
CA LEU A 568 -5.45 12.20 -0.84
C LEU A 568 -6.34 13.45 -0.73
N ARG A 569 -5.84 14.62 -1.12
CA ARG A 569 -6.56 15.88 -0.94
C ARG A 569 -7.64 16.04 -1.99
N VAL A 570 -8.88 16.21 -1.52
CA VAL A 570 -10.04 16.48 -2.36
C VAL A 570 -10.41 17.96 -2.34
N SER A 571 -9.96 18.73 -1.34
CA SER A 571 -10.28 20.17 -1.27
C SER A 571 -9.57 20.98 -2.36
N PRO A 572 -10.32 21.66 -3.27
CA PRO A 572 -9.76 22.59 -4.23
C PRO A 572 -9.54 23.99 -3.66
N PHE A 573 -10.06 24.28 -2.47
CA PHE A 573 -10.21 25.64 -1.93
C PHE A 573 -9.95 25.67 -0.43
N GLY A 574 -8.69 25.52 0.00
CA GLY A 574 -8.27 25.69 1.39
C GLY A 574 -7.23 26.81 1.57
N PRO A 575 -7.11 27.42 2.75
CA PRO A 575 -6.10 28.46 3.03
C PRO A 575 -4.65 27.97 2.93
N ALA A 576 -4.42 26.65 2.84
CA ALA A 576 -3.14 26.02 2.56
C ALA A 576 -2.95 25.63 1.07
N ALA A 577 -3.80 26.11 0.16
CA ALA A 577 -3.66 25.92 -1.29
C ALA A 577 -2.59 26.88 -1.87
N THR A 578 -1.33 26.71 -1.45
CA THR A 578 -0.22 27.49 -2.05
C THR A 578 0.33 26.86 -3.32
N THR A 579 -0.12 25.68 -3.72
CA THR A 579 0.06 25.15 -5.09
C THR A 579 -1.12 24.23 -5.46
N PRO A 580 -1.94 24.60 -6.47
CA PRO A 580 -2.80 23.64 -7.13
C PRO A 580 -1.92 22.54 -7.72
N ARG A 581 -2.27 21.27 -7.48
CA ARG A 581 -1.75 20.16 -8.27
C ARG A 581 -2.24 20.36 -9.73
N PRO A 582 -1.34 20.52 -10.72
CA PRO A 582 -1.73 20.86 -12.11
C PRO A 582 -2.46 19.71 -12.84
N ASP A 583 -2.53 18.52 -12.25
CA ASP A 583 -3.02 17.26 -12.81
C ASP A 583 -4.43 16.84 -12.31
N VAL A 584 -5.01 17.53 -11.31
CA VAL A 584 -6.35 17.21 -10.82
C VAL A 584 -7.41 17.97 -11.62
N ASN A 585 -8.18 17.26 -12.45
CA ASN A 585 -9.31 17.83 -13.18
C ASN A 585 -10.47 18.13 -12.20
N LEU A 586 -10.59 19.39 -11.80
CA LEU A 586 -11.64 19.88 -10.91
C LEU A 586 -12.96 20.19 -11.63
N GLN A 587 -13.00 20.12 -12.95
CA GLN A 587 -14.17 20.49 -13.75
C GLN A 587 -15.46 19.72 -13.37
N PRO A 588 -15.44 18.38 -13.18
CA PRO A 588 -16.65 17.63 -12.83
C PRO A 588 -17.26 18.06 -11.49
N LEU A 589 -16.39 18.46 -10.55
CA LEU A 589 -16.79 18.95 -9.25
C LEU A 589 -17.44 20.35 -9.36
N LEU A 590 -16.81 21.24 -10.13
CA LEU A 590 -17.35 22.57 -10.41
C LEU A 590 -18.69 22.50 -11.14
N ASP A 591 -18.84 21.58 -12.10
CA ASP A 591 -20.08 21.33 -12.83
C ASP A 591 -21.18 20.79 -11.88
N THR A 592 -20.81 19.98 -10.89
CA THR A 592 -21.74 19.49 -9.86
C THR A 592 -22.21 20.63 -8.96
N LEU A 593 -21.31 21.54 -8.56
CA LEU A 593 -21.67 22.73 -7.79
C LEU A 593 -22.55 23.70 -8.59
N ASP A 594 -22.24 23.93 -9.87
CA ASP A 594 -23.07 24.75 -10.77
C ASP A 594 -24.44 24.09 -11.01
N SER A 595 -24.51 22.75 -11.04
CA SER A 595 -25.77 22.01 -11.10
C SER A 595 -26.62 22.18 -9.82
N ILE A 596 -26.00 22.21 -8.64
CA ILE A 596 -26.68 22.48 -7.36
C ILE A 596 -27.17 23.93 -7.31
N LEU A 597 -26.35 24.87 -7.73
CA LEU A 597 -26.76 26.28 -7.89
C LEU A 597 -27.93 26.42 -8.86
N SER A 598 -27.93 25.64 -9.95
CA SER A 598 -29.03 25.61 -10.92
C SER A 598 -30.29 24.97 -10.34
N LEU A 599 -30.18 23.95 -9.48
CA LEU A 599 -31.31 23.39 -8.74
C LEU A 599 -31.90 24.42 -7.78
N VAL A 600 -31.06 25.15 -7.03
CA VAL A 600 -31.49 26.25 -6.16
C VAL A 600 -32.18 27.34 -6.97
N ALA A 601 -31.59 27.78 -8.08
CA ALA A 601 -32.16 28.81 -8.95
C ALA A 601 -33.47 28.36 -9.63
N GLY A 602 -33.56 27.10 -10.06
CA GLY A 602 -34.75 26.48 -10.64
C GLY A 602 -35.87 26.36 -9.62
N TRP A 603 -35.55 25.91 -8.40
CA TRP A 603 -36.49 25.88 -7.28
C TRP A 603 -37.01 27.28 -6.96
N MET A 604 -36.14 28.28 -6.85
CA MET A 604 -36.54 29.67 -6.64
C MET A 604 -37.40 30.26 -7.77
N THR A 605 -37.19 29.83 -9.01
CA THR A 605 -38.02 30.22 -10.16
C THR A 605 -39.40 29.53 -10.14
N SER A 606 -39.46 28.26 -9.73
CA SER A 606 -40.74 27.54 -9.58
C SER A 606 -41.60 28.14 -8.46
N MET A 607 -40.97 28.77 -7.47
CA MET A 607 -41.59 29.38 -6.31
C MET A 607 -42.27 30.72 -6.60
N THR A 608 -41.75 31.56 -7.50
CA THR A 608 -42.40 32.84 -7.81
C THR A 608 -43.72 32.69 -8.54
N ALA A 609 -43.89 31.61 -9.32
CA ALA A 609 -45.18 31.23 -9.90
C ALA A 609 -46.23 30.85 -8.85
N GLY A 610 -45.83 30.32 -7.68
CA GLY A 610 -46.73 29.89 -6.60
C GLY A 610 -47.08 30.97 -5.56
N ALA A 611 -46.29 32.04 -5.45
CA ALA A 611 -46.44 33.05 -4.37
C ALA A 611 -47.76 33.85 -4.50
N ALA A 612 -48.19 34.12 -5.74
CA ALA A 612 -49.48 34.77 -6.01
C ALA A 612 -50.68 33.91 -5.55
N LEU A 613 -50.59 32.58 -5.66
CA LEU A 613 -51.66 31.65 -5.30
C LEU A 613 -51.73 31.35 -3.79
N GLY A 614 -50.57 31.26 -3.11
CA GLY A 614 -50.48 31.01 -1.66
C GLY A 614 -50.96 32.19 -0.81
N VAL A 615 -50.68 33.42 -1.26
CA VAL A 615 -51.18 34.63 -0.60
C VAL A 615 -52.70 34.74 -0.71
N ILE A 616 -53.32 34.26 -1.80
CA ILE A 616 -54.78 34.24 -2.03
C ILE A 616 -55.50 33.12 -1.24
N SER A 617 -54.82 32.03 -0.90
CA SER A 617 -55.39 30.93 -0.10
C SER A 617 -55.29 31.18 1.42
N ALA A 618 -54.18 31.71 1.93
CA ALA A 618 -54.02 32.12 3.34
C ALA A 618 -54.97 33.27 3.74
N ALA A 619 -55.23 34.12 2.76
CA ALA A 619 -56.22 35.17 2.68
C ALA A 619 -57.69 34.74 2.89
N SER A 620 -58.09 33.62 2.30
CA SER A 620 -59.50 33.19 2.25
C SER A 620 -59.91 32.29 3.43
N GLN A 621 -58.96 31.81 4.24
CA GLN A 621 -59.21 30.99 5.41
C GLN A 621 -58.62 31.70 6.64
N GLY A 622 -59.47 32.29 7.48
CA GLY A 622 -59.08 33.26 8.52
C GLY A 622 -57.91 32.89 9.44
N ALA A 623 -57.43 33.91 10.17
CA ALA A 623 -56.17 33.98 10.94
C ALA A 623 -55.81 32.81 11.90
N ALA A 624 -56.71 31.85 12.13
CA ALA A 624 -56.46 30.68 12.98
C ALA A 624 -56.01 29.42 12.20
N GLY A 625 -56.11 29.38 10.86
CA GLY A 625 -55.76 28.20 10.05
C GLY A 625 -54.76 28.45 8.90
N ALA A 626 -54.40 29.71 8.64
CA ALA A 626 -53.67 30.15 7.45
C ALA A 626 -52.23 29.62 7.31
N GLY A 627 -51.62 29.13 8.39
CA GLY A 627 -50.21 28.70 8.40
C GLY A 627 -49.93 27.28 7.91
N ALA A 628 -50.95 26.45 7.62
CA ALA A 628 -50.72 25.01 7.47
C ALA A 628 -50.95 24.43 6.05
N ALA A 629 -51.93 24.90 5.27
CA ALA A 629 -52.31 24.24 4.00
C ALA A 629 -51.74 24.89 2.73
N ALA A 630 -51.53 26.22 2.72
CA ALA A 630 -50.79 26.93 1.66
C ALA A 630 -49.27 26.91 1.89
N ALA A 631 -48.87 26.51 3.10
CA ALA A 631 -47.51 26.56 3.63
C ALA A 631 -46.61 25.40 3.21
N ALA A 632 -47.14 24.40 2.50
CA ALA A 632 -46.42 23.16 2.21
C ALA A 632 -45.48 23.23 0.98
N SER A 633 -45.29 24.37 0.29
CA SER A 633 -44.57 24.36 -1.00
C SER A 633 -43.77 25.62 -1.42
N ASN A 634 -43.70 26.71 -0.65
CA ASN A 634 -43.09 27.96 -1.17
C ASN A 634 -42.42 28.90 -0.12
N PRO A 635 -41.12 28.75 0.15
CA PRO A 635 -40.36 29.59 1.08
C PRO A 635 -40.36 31.11 0.80
N ILE A 636 -40.26 31.60 -0.45
CA ILE A 636 -40.31 33.06 -0.73
C ILE A 636 -41.72 33.61 -0.48
N GLY A 637 -42.75 32.82 -0.83
CA GLY A 637 -44.14 33.16 -0.49
C GLY A 637 -44.38 33.23 1.02
N TRP A 638 -43.72 32.39 1.80
CA TRP A 638 -43.73 32.45 3.26
C TRP A 638 -42.98 33.67 3.80
N ILE A 639 -41.78 33.96 3.30
CA ILE A 639 -40.96 35.13 3.71
C ILE A 639 -41.73 36.43 3.46
N VAL A 640 -42.22 36.60 2.24
CA VAL A 640 -42.97 37.81 1.85
C VAL A 640 -44.34 37.84 2.51
N GLY A 641 -45.01 36.70 2.68
CA GLY A 641 -46.27 36.58 3.39
C GLY A 641 -46.17 36.94 4.87
N SER A 642 -45.12 36.47 5.56
CA SER A 642 -44.81 36.80 6.96
C SER A 642 -44.53 38.29 7.14
N ILE A 643 -43.76 38.89 6.21
CA ILE A 643 -43.48 40.33 6.26
C ILE A 643 -44.74 41.16 5.94
N VAL A 644 -45.52 40.78 4.94
CA VAL A 644 -46.78 41.48 4.60
C VAL A 644 -47.84 41.29 5.69
N ALA A 645 -47.91 40.14 6.34
CA ALA A 645 -48.78 39.91 7.50
C ALA A 645 -48.38 40.80 8.69
N ALA A 646 -47.07 40.93 8.97
CA ALA A 646 -46.58 41.86 9.99
C ALA A 646 -46.93 43.32 9.65
N VAL A 647 -46.79 43.72 8.38
CA VAL A 647 -47.24 45.04 7.88
C VAL A 647 -48.75 45.22 8.06
N ALA A 648 -49.56 44.20 7.76
CA ALA A 648 -51.01 44.23 7.94
C ALA A 648 -51.41 44.33 9.41
N VAL A 649 -50.69 43.69 10.34
CA VAL A 649 -50.88 43.85 11.80
C VAL A 649 -50.59 45.28 12.24
N VAL A 650 -49.50 45.87 11.76
CA VAL A 650 -49.16 47.29 12.04
C VAL A 650 -50.26 48.24 11.56
N ILE A 651 -50.88 47.96 10.41
CA ILE A 651 -52.02 48.70 9.87
C ILE A 651 -53.30 48.43 10.70
N GLY A 652 -53.54 47.17 11.08
CA GLY A 652 -54.71 46.72 11.84
C GLY A 652 -54.80 47.28 13.26
N ILE A 653 -53.65 47.47 13.93
CA ILE A 653 -53.56 48.14 15.25
C ILE A 653 -54.16 49.55 15.20
N TRP A 654 -54.18 50.21 14.04
CA TRP A 654 -54.73 51.57 13.86
C TRP A 654 -56.19 51.60 13.40
N MET A 655 -56.64 50.60 12.64
CA MET A 655 -58.01 50.57 12.09
C MET A 655 -59.02 49.89 13.02
N GLY A 656 -58.55 49.20 14.07
CA GLY A 656 -59.37 48.45 15.03
C GLY A 656 -59.53 46.98 14.63
N LYS A 657 -59.59 46.08 15.62
CA LYS A 657 -59.63 44.61 15.43
C LYS A 657 -60.80 44.15 14.54
N ASP A 658 -61.96 44.82 14.61
CA ASP A 658 -63.15 44.46 13.82
C ASP A 658 -63.04 44.87 12.35
N ALA A 659 -62.24 45.90 12.03
CA ALA A 659 -61.92 46.28 10.66
C ALA A 659 -60.87 45.32 10.07
N LEU A 660 -59.86 44.91 10.84
CA LEU A 660 -58.83 43.96 10.44
C LEU A 660 -59.44 42.60 10.02
N MET A 661 -60.43 42.09 10.76
CA MET A 661 -61.11 40.82 10.45
C MET A 661 -61.95 40.84 9.17
N LYS A 662 -62.41 42.02 8.72
CA LYS A 662 -63.06 42.21 7.41
C LYS A 662 -62.07 42.40 6.26
N TRP A 663 -60.80 42.63 6.57
CA TRP A 663 -59.83 43.24 5.68
C TRP A 663 -58.70 42.30 5.24
N ILE A 664 -58.70 41.07 5.75
CA ILE A 664 -57.84 40.01 5.26
C ILE A 664 -58.35 39.64 3.86
N SER A 665 -57.79 40.36 2.87
CA SER A 665 -57.10 39.84 1.68
C SER A 665 -57.63 40.12 0.27
N ASN A 666 -58.70 40.87 0.04
CA ASN A 666 -59.13 41.22 -1.34
C ASN A 666 -59.74 42.63 -1.46
N ALA A 667 -59.60 43.47 -0.42
CA ALA A 667 -60.24 44.77 -0.39
C ALA A 667 -59.28 45.89 -0.80
N ASP A 668 -59.59 46.56 -1.90
CA ASP A 668 -58.99 47.84 -2.30
C ASP A 668 -59.29 48.90 -1.23
N ILE A 669 -58.28 49.29 -0.43
CA ILE A 669 -58.48 50.40 0.53
C ILE A 669 -58.67 51.69 -0.25
N ALA A 670 -59.70 52.46 0.08
CA ALA A 670 -59.81 53.85 -0.35
C ALA A 670 -58.53 54.66 -0.01
N GLY A 671 -58.00 55.40 -0.99
CA GLY A 671 -56.74 56.15 -0.90
C GLY A 671 -56.54 57.04 0.35
N PRO A 672 -57.57 57.73 0.87
CA PRO A 672 -57.42 58.54 2.09
C PRO A 672 -57.03 57.72 3.34
N LEU A 673 -57.54 56.49 3.46
CA LEU A 673 -57.25 55.60 4.58
C LEU A 673 -55.81 55.06 4.52
N ARG A 674 -55.23 54.94 3.33
CA ARG A 674 -53.83 54.54 3.15
C ARG A 674 -52.85 55.61 3.65
N LYS A 675 -53.23 56.89 3.52
CA LYS A 675 -52.42 58.06 3.91
C LYS A 675 -52.70 58.58 5.32
N LEU A 676 -53.51 57.86 6.10
CA LEU A 676 -53.85 58.23 7.49
C LEU A 676 -52.60 58.33 8.38
N ASN A 677 -51.56 57.55 8.06
CA ASN A 677 -50.30 57.52 8.80
C ASN A 677 -49.17 58.23 8.05
N ARG A 678 -48.31 58.95 8.78
CA ARG A 678 -47.11 59.57 8.19
C ARG A 678 -46.14 58.49 7.74
N GLU A 679 -45.58 58.62 6.54
CA GLU A 679 -44.66 57.65 5.92
C GLU A 679 -43.56 57.18 6.87
N LYS A 680 -42.84 58.15 7.45
CA LYS A 680 -41.74 57.89 8.38
C LYS A 680 -42.18 57.09 9.61
N THR A 681 -43.42 57.26 10.06
CA THR A 681 -43.96 56.54 11.23
C THR A 681 -44.34 55.12 10.86
N LEU A 682 -44.94 54.92 9.68
CA LEU A 682 -45.27 53.60 9.15
C LEU A 682 -44.02 52.76 8.90
N LEU A 683 -43.05 53.30 8.14
CA LEU A 683 -41.80 52.59 7.84
C LEU A 683 -40.97 52.29 9.10
N LYS A 684 -40.92 53.23 10.06
CA LYS A 684 -40.25 52.97 11.35
C LYS A 684 -40.91 51.83 12.11
N LYS A 685 -42.24 51.76 12.16
CA LYS A 685 -42.95 50.66 12.83
C LYS A 685 -42.72 49.32 12.13
N ILE A 686 -42.71 49.30 10.79
CA ILE A 686 -42.43 48.07 10.02
C ILE A 686 -41.03 47.56 10.34
N ARG A 687 -40.02 48.43 10.35
CA ARG A 687 -38.64 48.08 10.71
C ARG A 687 -38.53 47.57 12.14
N THR A 688 -39.07 48.31 13.10
CA THR A 688 -39.04 47.90 14.52
C THR A 688 -39.72 46.54 14.73
N GLN A 689 -40.88 46.32 14.10
CA GLN A 689 -41.56 45.03 14.18
C GLN A 689 -40.74 43.92 13.53
N ALA A 690 -40.14 44.18 12.36
CA ALA A 690 -39.33 43.21 11.65
C ALA A 690 -38.08 42.78 12.45
N ASP A 691 -37.44 43.73 13.14
CA ASP A 691 -36.31 43.49 14.03
C ASP A 691 -36.72 42.71 15.29
N GLU A 692 -37.82 43.12 15.95
CA GLU A 692 -38.35 42.47 17.16
C GLU A 692 -38.75 41.02 16.89
N ASP A 693 -39.41 40.76 15.77
CA ASP A 693 -39.83 39.42 15.37
C ASP A 693 -38.73 38.60 14.68
N ARG A 694 -37.55 39.21 14.45
CA ARG A 694 -36.42 38.62 13.70
C ARG A 694 -36.87 38.00 12.37
N LEU A 695 -37.68 38.73 11.62
CA LEU A 695 -38.37 38.19 10.44
C LEU A 695 -37.40 37.59 9.43
N GLU A 696 -36.29 38.28 9.12
CA GLU A 696 -35.28 37.80 8.17
C GLU A 696 -34.52 36.55 8.68
N ALA A 697 -34.27 36.44 9.99
CA ALA A 697 -33.61 35.27 10.56
C ALA A 697 -34.52 34.04 10.54
N ARG A 698 -35.78 34.18 10.98
CA ARG A 698 -36.79 33.10 10.93
C ARG A 698 -37.05 32.65 9.48
N ALA A 699 -37.10 33.62 8.57
CA ALA A 699 -37.16 33.39 7.13
C ALA A 699 -35.99 32.55 6.60
N ALA A 700 -34.76 32.83 7.04
CA ALA A 700 -33.60 32.03 6.65
C ALA A 700 -33.62 30.61 7.26
N GLU A 701 -34.06 30.46 8.52
CA GLU A 701 -34.23 29.17 9.19
C GLU A 701 -35.29 28.29 8.50
N ASP A 702 -36.44 28.86 8.16
CA ASP A 702 -37.51 28.13 7.48
C ASP A 702 -37.16 27.80 6.03
N PHE A 703 -36.39 28.67 5.36
CA PHE A 703 -35.76 28.34 4.08
C PHE A 703 -34.84 27.14 4.21
N ALA A 704 -33.94 27.13 5.21
CA ALA A 704 -32.97 26.05 5.41
C ALA A 704 -33.65 24.70 5.63
N ARG A 705 -34.73 24.69 6.43
CA ARG A 705 -35.53 23.50 6.70
C ARG A 705 -36.16 22.93 5.42
N HIS A 706 -36.86 23.76 4.65
CA HIS A 706 -37.49 23.34 3.39
C HIS A 706 -36.47 22.92 2.34
N PHE A 707 -35.34 23.62 2.26
CA PHE A 707 -34.23 23.30 1.37
C PHE A 707 -33.66 21.91 1.70
N ALA A 708 -33.39 21.64 2.98
CA ALA A 708 -32.91 20.35 3.43
C ALA A 708 -33.94 19.24 3.15
N GLU A 709 -35.22 19.45 3.45
CA GLU A 709 -36.28 18.45 3.17
C GLU A 709 -36.44 18.15 1.68
N SER A 710 -36.36 19.16 0.82
CA SER A 710 -36.64 19.01 -0.62
C SER A 710 -35.45 18.50 -1.44
N HIS A 711 -34.22 18.77 -1.00
CA HIS A 711 -33.03 18.57 -1.83
C HIS A 711 -31.95 17.70 -1.19
N ARG A 712 -32.10 17.28 0.08
CA ARG A 712 -31.07 16.49 0.78
C ARG A 712 -30.62 15.27 0.00
N GLU A 713 -31.54 14.39 -0.39
CA GLU A 713 -31.16 13.14 -1.07
C GLU A 713 -30.42 13.41 -2.39
N THR A 714 -30.89 14.37 -3.18
CA THR A 714 -30.28 14.69 -4.48
C THR A 714 -28.90 15.32 -4.32
N ILE A 715 -28.76 16.27 -3.39
CA ILE A 715 -27.48 16.97 -3.15
C ILE A 715 -26.46 16.02 -2.55
N VAL A 716 -26.86 15.26 -1.53
CA VAL A 716 -25.98 14.28 -0.87
C VAL A 716 -25.51 13.23 -1.87
N ALA A 717 -26.42 12.62 -2.65
CA ALA A 717 -26.05 11.60 -3.62
C ALA A 717 -25.09 12.12 -4.70
N ARG A 718 -25.35 13.31 -5.26
CA ARG A 718 -24.50 13.88 -6.32
C ARG A 718 -23.12 14.31 -5.80
N LEU A 719 -23.07 15.02 -4.67
CA LEU A 719 -21.79 15.46 -4.10
C LEU A 719 -20.98 14.27 -3.59
N ALA A 720 -21.62 13.30 -2.92
CA ALA A 720 -20.91 12.13 -2.42
C ALA A 720 -20.34 11.29 -3.57
N ALA A 721 -21.07 11.12 -4.67
CA ALA A 721 -20.55 10.43 -5.85
C ALA A 721 -19.33 11.16 -6.44
N ALA A 722 -19.39 12.48 -6.58
CA ALA A 722 -18.29 13.27 -7.14
C ALA A 722 -17.04 13.27 -6.23
N VAL A 723 -17.23 13.54 -4.93
CA VAL A 723 -16.16 13.57 -3.93
C VAL A 723 -15.57 12.18 -3.72
N GLY A 724 -16.43 11.15 -3.62
CA GLY A 724 -16.01 9.75 -3.49
C GLY A 724 -15.18 9.28 -4.69
N ALA A 725 -15.60 9.58 -5.92
CA ALA A 725 -14.83 9.22 -7.11
C ALA A 725 -13.45 9.90 -7.15
N GLN A 726 -13.36 11.18 -6.74
CA GLN A 726 -12.08 11.87 -6.64
C GLN A 726 -11.19 11.26 -5.55
N LEU A 727 -11.75 10.94 -4.39
CA LEU A 727 -11.01 10.34 -3.29
C LEU A 727 -10.46 8.95 -3.67
N THR A 728 -11.28 8.10 -4.29
CA THR A 728 -10.85 6.77 -4.75
C THR A 728 -9.75 6.88 -5.81
N LYS A 729 -9.86 7.84 -6.73
CA LYS A 729 -8.80 8.10 -7.73
C LYS A 729 -7.50 8.54 -7.06
N ALA A 730 -7.58 9.53 -6.17
CA ALA A 730 -6.46 10.03 -5.39
C ALA A 730 -5.77 8.94 -4.55
N ALA A 731 -6.57 8.04 -3.95
CA ALA A 731 -6.07 6.90 -3.20
C ALA A 731 -5.31 5.91 -4.10
N ARG A 732 -5.80 5.62 -5.31
CA ARG A 732 -5.08 4.77 -6.28
C ARG A 732 -3.76 5.40 -6.71
N GLU A 733 -3.74 6.71 -6.97
CA GLU A 733 -2.49 7.43 -7.27
C GLU A 733 -1.51 7.39 -6.09
N ALA A 734 -2.00 7.54 -4.85
CA ALA A 734 -1.18 7.39 -3.64
C ALA A 734 -0.59 5.97 -3.52
N ALA A 735 -1.42 4.96 -3.78
CA ALA A 735 -1.02 3.56 -3.75
C ALA A 735 0.10 3.27 -4.76
N LEU A 736 0.02 3.82 -5.98
CA LEU A 736 1.05 3.66 -7.02
C LEU A 736 2.40 4.29 -6.63
N LEU A 737 2.44 5.26 -5.72
CA LEU A 737 3.73 5.80 -5.24
C LEU A 737 4.49 4.81 -4.36
N ILE A 738 3.80 3.80 -3.81
CA ILE A 738 4.32 2.86 -2.82
C ILE A 738 4.39 1.44 -3.39
N ASP A 739 3.29 0.94 -3.97
CA ASP A 739 3.21 -0.34 -4.67
C ASP A 739 3.08 -0.10 -6.17
N ARG A 740 4.24 0.00 -6.82
CA ARG A 740 4.36 0.22 -8.27
C ARG A 740 4.21 -1.12 -8.99
N ARG A 741 3.00 -1.43 -9.49
CA ARG A 741 2.78 -2.45 -10.53
C ARG A 741 2.21 -1.78 -11.78
N PRO A 742 2.49 -2.32 -12.99
CA PRO A 742 1.57 -2.12 -14.10
C PRO A 742 0.20 -2.68 -13.71
N GLU A 743 -0.89 -1.97 -14.01
CA GLU A 743 -2.22 -2.56 -13.87
C GLU A 743 -2.29 -3.85 -14.68
N PRO A 744 -2.91 -4.94 -14.17
CA PRO A 744 -3.25 -6.07 -15.03
C PRO A 744 -4.15 -5.53 -16.15
N ALA A 745 -3.72 -5.75 -17.39
CA ALA A 745 -4.36 -5.23 -18.60
C ALA A 745 -5.81 -5.70 -18.77
#